data_AF-A0A1F5HEA2-F1
#
_entry.id   AF-A0A1F5HEA2-F1
#
_cell.length_a   1.000
_cell.length_b   1.000
_cell.length_c   1.000
_cell.angle_alpha   90.00
_cell.angle_beta   90.00
_cell.angle_gamma   90.00
#
_symmetry.space_group_name_H-M   'P 1'
#
loop_
_entity.id
_entity.type
_entity.pdbx_description
1 polymer ?
#
loop_
_entity_poly.entity_id
_entity_poly.type
_entity_poly.pdbx_seq_one_letter_code
_entity_poly.pdbx_strand_id
1 'polypeptide(L)'
;MKQIIVALFIIVTVIALIISAFTVNQVNREQQRLKSDLEYRSTILAESLKETIEPDFTNKSADSLQKVFDKFSNRERFAGLGIYDNKGNIIAVSSTIPEATSAGQETVDNALDADKATGDYTKLGSKKVYLLAAPLHDNKSVVGALVVIQNASYIDDRLNEIWKNNFIRLLVQASLLSLATLLLIRWIIYTPIKNLVETLRLARAGNLKQDSQGLTNSLFFRPLITEISHIRRSLLEARTSASEEARLRLEKLDSPWTAQRLKEFIKEIIKDKTIFMVSNREPYIHTKNGGKIRYYFPASGMVTAIEPIMQSCGGTWIAFGSGDADKTVVDKNNKIKVPPDEPKYTLRRIWLSQKERQGYYDGFSNEGLWPLCHIAHNRPIFRKEDWEQYENVNQKFANVIVTETKNHIKPIILIQDFHLSLVSRMVKNQKPNAILAIFWHIPWPNPESFSICPWKKEILDGMLGADLIGFHTQLHCNNFIETVGRELESLIDFERFTITRNNHVSQVKPFPISIAFQNGYGDFKTTDYKHEAEKLLKNLGIKTKYIGLGVDRLDYTKGILERLKAIEIFFIKYPSYRGNLTFIQIGAPSRTEVLKYREFTQDVEKEVKRINNLFKIRGWEPIVLLKKHHSHEELQTFYKMTNVCLVTSLHDGMNLVAKEFVAARDDKKGVLILSQYTGASRELKDAIIVNPYNGEQTAQAIKTALDMEPGEQKKRMGAMREVVKNFNVYRWSAELLKTITELN
;
A
#
# COMPACT_ATOMS: atom_id res chain seq x y z
N MET A 1 -2.36 -35.41 -12.64
CA MET A 1 -2.60 -35.72 -14.07
C MET A 1 -2.19 -37.14 -14.46
N LYS A 2 -0.95 -37.57 -14.24
CA LYS A 2 -0.50 -38.94 -14.61
C LYS A 2 -1.40 -40.07 -14.06
N GLN A 3 -1.78 -40.02 -12.78
CA GLN A 3 -2.64 -41.05 -12.17
C GLN A 3 -4.05 -41.12 -12.76
N ILE A 4 -4.61 -39.97 -13.19
CA ILE A 4 -5.95 -39.91 -13.79
C ILE A 4 -5.93 -40.47 -15.21
N ILE A 5 -4.86 -40.17 -15.97
CA ILE A 5 -4.64 -40.72 -17.31
C ILE A 5 -4.46 -42.24 -17.24
N VAL A 6 -3.72 -42.73 -16.24
CA VAL A 6 -3.55 -44.17 -16.00
C VAL A 6 -4.87 -44.84 -15.63
N ALA A 7 -5.67 -44.25 -14.73
CA ALA A 7 -6.97 -44.79 -14.36
C ALA A 7 -7.95 -44.85 -15.56
N LEU A 8 -7.98 -43.80 -16.38
CA LEU A 8 -8.81 -43.78 -17.60
C LEU A 8 -8.37 -44.86 -18.59
N PHE A 9 -7.06 -45.00 -18.80
CA PHE A 9 -6.51 -46.01 -19.69
C PHE A 9 -6.88 -47.43 -19.23
N ILE A 10 -6.79 -47.71 -17.93
CA ILE A 10 -7.19 -49.00 -17.36
C ILE A 10 -8.67 -49.28 -17.60
N ILE A 11 -9.55 -48.32 -17.31
CA ILE A 11 -11.00 -48.50 -17.47
C ILE A 11 -11.37 -48.76 -18.94
N VAL A 12 -10.83 -47.98 -19.87
CA VAL A 12 -11.08 -48.16 -21.31
C VAL A 12 -10.56 -49.52 -21.79
N THR A 13 -9.38 -49.93 -21.32
CA THR A 13 -8.78 -51.23 -21.67
C THR A 13 -9.62 -52.40 -21.16
N VAL A 14 -10.12 -52.34 -19.93
CA VAL A 14 -10.98 -53.38 -19.34
C VAL A 14 -12.31 -53.47 -20.09
N ILE A 15 -12.95 -52.35 -20.42
CA ILE A 15 -14.20 -52.34 -21.20
C ILE A 15 -13.99 -52.93 -22.60
N ALA A 16 -12.88 -52.57 -23.27
CA ALA A 16 -12.54 -53.11 -24.58
C ALA A 16 -12.34 -54.63 -24.53
N LEU A 17 -11.61 -55.14 -23.53
CA LEU A 17 -11.39 -56.57 -23.33
C LEU A 17 -12.71 -57.35 -23.14
N ILE A 18 -13.63 -56.82 -22.32
CA ILE A 18 -14.93 -57.46 -22.06
C ILE A 18 -15.78 -57.54 -23.34
N ILE A 19 -15.86 -56.44 -24.10
CA ILE A 19 -16.66 -56.39 -25.33
C ILE A 19 -16.06 -57.28 -26.42
N SER A 20 -14.74 -57.30 -26.56
CA SER A 20 -14.06 -58.20 -27.50
C SER A 20 -14.29 -59.67 -27.13
N ALA A 21 -14.18 -60.04 -25.85
CA ALA A 21 -14.46 -61.40 -25.40
C ALA A 21 -15.91 -61.82 -25.68
N PHE A 22 -16.88 -60.93 -25.44
CA PHE A 22 -18.28 -61.19 -25.74
C PHE A 22 -18.55 -61.32 -27.25
N THR A 23 -17.90 -60.48 -28.07
CA THR A 23 -18.02 -60.53 -29.54
C THR A 23 -17.48 -61.84 -30.10
N VAL A 24 -16.32 -62.30 -29.63
CA VAL A 24 -15.76 -63.60 -30.03
C VAL A 24 -16.69 -64.74 -29.66
N ASN A 25 -17.25 -64.74 -28.44
CA ASN A 25 -18.21 -65.74 -28.01
C ASN A 25 -19.50 -65.72 -28.87
N GLN A 26 -20.00 -64.52 -29.18
CA GLN A 26 -21.19 -64.36 -30.02
C GLN A 26 -20.97 -64.87 -31.45
N VAL A 27 -19.84 -64.53 -32.06
CA VAL A 27 -19.44 -64.97 -33.41
C VAL A 27 -19.30 -66.50 -33.44
N ASN A 28 -18.64 -67.10 -32.45
CA ASN A 28 -18.47 -68.55 -32.39
C ASN A 28 -19.82 -69.27 -32.25
N ARG A 29 -20.73 -68.77 -31.39
CA ARG A 29 -22.06 -69.35 -31.21
C ARG A 29 -22.91 -69.25 -32.48
N GLU A 30 -22.92 -68.09 -33.14
CA GLU A 30 -23.67 -67.92 -34.39
C GLU A 30 -23.06 -68.74 -35.54
N GLN A 31 -21.74 -68.84 -35.62
CA GLN A 31 -21.09 -69.70 -36.61
C GLN A 31 -21.48 -71.17 -36.43
N GLN A 32 -21.44 -71.68 -35.19
CA GLN A 32 -21.86 -73.05 -34.90
C GLN A 32 -23.35 -73.25 -35.23
N ARG A 33 -24.22 -72.33 -34.81
CA ARG A 33 -25.65 -72.39 -35.07
C ARG A 33 -25.97 -72.44 -36.57
N LEU A 34 -25.35 -71.57 -37.36
CA LEU A 34 -25.60 -71.49 -38.80
C LEU A 34 -25.05 -72.71 -39.55
N LYS A 35 -23.89 -73.24 -39.12
CA LYS A 35 -23.34 -74.48 -39.66
C LYS A 35 -24.25 -75.68 -39.38
N SER A 36 -24.65 -75.86 -38.12
CA SER A 36 -25.54 -76.97 -37.75
C SER A 36 -26.92 -76.88 -38.41
N ASP A 37 -27.48 -75.67 -38.59
CA ASP A 37 -28.75 -75.49 -39.33
C ASP A 37 -28.59 -75.84 -40.82
N LEU A 38 -27.45 -75.51 -41.44
CA LEU A 38 -27.17 -75.86 -42.84
C LEU A 38 -26.98 -77.37 -43.02
N GLU A 39 -26.22 -78.00 -42.12
CA GLU A 39 -25.99 -79.45 -42.10
C GLU A 39 -27.31 -80.21 -41.94
N TYR A 40 -28.11 -79.86 -40.91
CA TYR A 40 -29.39 -80.50 -40.63
C TYR A 40 -30.37 -80.40 -41.81
N ARG A 41 -30.49 -79.22 -42.42
CA ARG A 41 -31.35 -79.03 -43.60
C ARG A 41 -30.85 -79.80 -44.82
N SER A 42 -29.54 -79.91 -45.00
CA SER A 42 -28.95 -80.67 -46.10
C SER A 42 -29.27 -82.15 -45.95
N THR A 43 -29.21 -82.69 -44.73
CA THR A 43 -29.56 -84.09 -44.44
C THR A 43 -31.03 -84.38 -44.72
N ILE A 44 -31.94 -83.54 -44.20
CA ILE A 44 -33.38 -83.71 -44.47
C ILE A 44 -33.67 -83.65 -45.97
N LEU A 45 -33.01 -82.73 -46.69
CA LEU A 45 -33.21 -82.59 -48.12
C LEU A 45 -32.68 -83.82 -48.88
N ALA A 46 -31.52 -84.36 -48.48
CA ALA A 46 -30.97 -85.58 -49.07
C ALA A 46 -31.86 -86.79 -48.81
N GLU A 47 -32.37 -86.98 -47.59
CA GLU A 47 -33.29 -88.08 -47.25
C GLU A 47 -34.60 -88.00 -48.03
N SER A 48 -35.22 -86.81 -48.10
CA SER A 48 -36.46 -86.61 -48.86
C SER A 48 -36.27 -86.82 -50.37
N LEU A 49 -35.12 -86.42 -50.93
CA LEU A 49 -34.80 -86.65 -52.34
C LEU A 49 -34.45 -88.11 -52.63
N LYS A 50 -33.77 -88.79 -51.69
CA LYS A 50 -33.41 -90.20 -51.77
C LYS A 50 -34.63 -91.08 -52.00
N GLU A 51 -35.72 -90.88 -51.24
CA GLU A 51 -36.99 -91.60 -51.42
C GLU A 51 -37.58 -91.48 -52.83
N THR A 52 -37.31 -90.36 -53.53
CA THR A 52 -37.79 -90.13 -54.89
C THR A 52 -36.82 -90.67 -55.96
N ILE A 53 -35.51 -90.66 -55.68
CA ILE A 53 -34.45 -90.94 -56.65
C ILE A 53 -34.11 -92.44 -56.74
N GLU A 54 -34.15 -93.18 -55.63
CA GLU A 54 -33.77 -94.61 -55.61
C GLU A 54 -34.55 -95.48 -56.62
N PRO A 55 -35.90 -95.38 -56.76
CA PRO A 55 -36.65 -96.22 -57.70
C PRO A 55 -36.30 -95.95 -59.17
N ASP A 56 -36.04 -94.68 -59.50
CA ASP A 56 -35.71 -94.25 -60.87
C ASP A 56 -34.25 -94.55 -61.23
N PHE A 57 -33.37 -94.58 -60.23
CA PHE A 57 -31.95 -94.96 -60.38
C PHE A 57 -31.81 -96.44 -60.79
N THR A 58 -32.55 -97.35 -60.13
CA THR A 58 -32.51 -98.79 -60.42
C THR A 58 -33.06 -99.14 -61.81
N ASN A 59 -34.04 -98.38 -62.31
CA ASN A 59 -34.69 -98.59 -63.61
C ASN A 59 -33.96 -97.94 -64.81
N LYS A 60 -32.80 -97.31 -64.62
CA LYS A 60 -31.95 -96.68 -65.67
C LYS A 60 -32.66 -95.64 -66.55
N SER A 61 -33.63 -94.90 -66.01
CA SER A 61 -34.30 -93.82 -66.76
C SER A 61 -33.61 -92.47 -66.52
N ALA A 62 -32.58 -92.18 -67.32
CA ALA A 62 -31.79 -90.95 -67.20
C ALA A 62 -32.65 -89.66 -67.37
N ASP A 63 -33.69 -89.70 -68.22
CA ASP A 63 -34.54 -88.55 -68.51
C ASP A 63 -35.50 -88.17 -67.37
N SER A 64 -35.94 -89.12 -66.53
CA SER A 64 -36.79 -88.81 -65.36
C SER A 64 -35.98 -88.23 -64.20
N LEU A 65 -34.74 -88.68 -64.00
CA LEU A 65 -33.83 -88.12 -63.00
C LEU A 65 -33.50 -86.65 -63.30
N GLN A 66 -33.25 -86.30 -64.58
CA GLN A 66 -32.94 -84.91 -64.97
C GLN A 66 -34.10 -83.94 -64.68
N LYS A 67 -35.37 -84.36 -64.86
CA LYS A 67 -36.57 -83.54 -64.57
C LYS A 67 -36.73 -83.23 -63.09
N VAL A 68 -36.33 -84.14 -62.19
CA VAL A 68 -36.35 -83.89 -60.74
C VAL A 68 -35.30 -82.83 -60.40
N PHE A 69 -34.11 -82.89 -61.01
CA PHE A 69 -33.04 -81.91 -60.79
C PHE A 69 -33.35 -80.49 -61.28
N ASP A 70 -33.99 -80.36 -62.43
CA ASP A 70 -34.34 -79.04 -62.98
C ASP A 70 -35.36 -78.29 -62.11
N LYS A 71 -36.21 -79.01 -61.35
CA LYS A 71 -37.19 -78.42 -60.42
C LYS A 71 -36.53 -77.70 -59.23
N PHE A 72 -35.28 -78.03 -58.89
CA PHE A 72 -34.52 -77.41 -57.80
C PHE A 72 -33.56 -76.30 -58.28
N SER A 73 -33.37 -76.13 -59.59
CA SER A 73 -32.33 -75.28 -60.19
C SER A 73 -32.60 -73.76 -60.13
N ASN A 74 -33.42 -73.26 -59.19
CA ASN A 74 -33.74 -71.82 -59.11
C ASN A 74 -34.06 -71.30 -57.69
N ARG A 75 -33.50 -71.90 -56.63
CA ARG A 75 -33.73 -71.48 -55.24
C ARG A 75 -32.47 -70.83 -54.64
N GLU A 76 -32.60 -69.65 -54.02
CA GLU A 76 -31.50 -68.78 -53.56
C GLU A 76 -30.39 -69.44 -52.71
N ARG A 77 -30.69 -70.51 -51.97
CA ARG A 77 -29.76 -71.17 -51.05
C ARG A 77 -29.21 -72.51 -51.58
N PHE A 78 -29.67 -72.91 -52.76
CA PHE A 78 -29.37 -74.19 -53.36
C PHE A 78 -28.32 -74.00 -54.46
N ALA A 79 -27.19 -74.71 -54.36
CA ALA A 79 -26.12 -74.58 -55.35
C ALA A 79 -26.25 -75.63 -56.45
N GLY A 80 -26.60 -76.87 -56.10
CA GLY A 80 -26.83 -77.93 -57.09
C GLY A 80 -26.97 -79.33 -56.48
N LEU A 81 -27.16 -80.31 -57.36
CA LEU A 81 -27.25 -81.73 -57.05
C LEU A 81 -26.39 -82.54 -58.01
N GLY A 82 -25.87 -83.69 -57.54
CA GLY A 82 -25.20 -84.67 -58.37
C GLY A 82 -25.58 -86.10 -57.97
N ILE A 83 -25.57 -87.02 -58.92
CA ILE A 83 -25.67 -88.45 -58.68
C ILE A 83 -24.38 -89.10 -59.15
N TYR A 84 -23.82 -89.95 -58.31
CA TYR A 84 -22.61 -90.72 -58.55
C TYR A 84 -22.93 -92.22 -58.55
N ASP A 85 -22.23 -92.99 -59.38
CA ASP A 85 -22.30 -94.45 -59.39
C ASP A 85 -21.45 -95.06 -58.24
N ASN A 86 -21.50 -96.39 -58.10
CA ASN A 86 -20.72 -97.13 -57.09
C ASN A 86 -19.20 -97.13 -57.31
N LYS A 87 -18.71 -96.49 -58.38
CA LYS A 87 -17.28 -96.27 -58.67
C LYS A 87 -16.91 -94.78 -58.54
N GLY A 88 -17.83 -93.93 -58.09
CA GLY A 88 -17.62 -92.49 -57.97
C GLY A 88 -17.67 -91.72 -59.29
N ASN A 89 -18.20 -92.29 -60.38
CA ASN A 89 -18.42 -91.57 -61.64
C ASN A 89 -19.78 -90.88 -61.63
N ILE A 90 -19.88 -89.70 -62.25
CA ILE A 90 -21.12 -88.93 -62.29
C ILE A 90 -22.10 -89.54 -63.32
N ILE A 91 -23.34 -89.75 -62.88
CA ILE A 91 -24.45 -90.19 -63.71
C ILE A 91 -25.30 -88.99 -64.17
N ALA A 92 -25.56 -88.05 -63.26
CA ALA A 92 -26.34 -86.84 -63.55
C ALA A 92 -25.89 -85.70 -62.64
N VAL A 93 -25.90 -84.47 -63.16
CA VAL A 93 -25.59 -83.26 -62.38
C VAL A 93 -26.52 -82.13 -62.79
N SER A 94 -26.92 -81.30 -61.83
CA SER A 94 -27.70 -80.08 -62.11
C SER A 94 -26.90 -79.12 -62.99
N SER A 95 -27.57 -78.48 -63.95
CA SER A 95 -27.00 -77.55 -64.94
C SER A 95 -26.29 -76.33 -64.34
N THR A 96 -26.48 -76.06 -63.04
CA THR A 96 -25.86 -74.95 -62.32
C THR A 96 -24.41 -75.21 -61.87
N ILE A 97 -23.87 -76.43 -62.00
CA ILE A 97 -22.49 -76.71 -61.57
C ILE A 97 -21.74 -77.71 -62.48
N PRO A 98 -20.92 -77.22 -63.43
CA PRO A 98 -19.98 -78.06 -64.21
C PRO A 98 -18.71 -78.45 -63.44
N GLU A 99 -18.32 -77.66 -62.42
CA GLU A 99 -17.03 -77.79 -61.69
C GLU A 99 -17.10 -78.69 -60.43
N ALA A 100 -18.24 -79.32 -60.13
CA ALA A 100 -18.40 -80.22 -58.97
C ALA A 100 -17.63 -81.55 -59.11
N THR A 101 -17.05 -81.81 -60.29
CA THR A 101 -16.40 -83.06 -60.69
C THR A 101 -15.15 -83.43 -59.91
N SER A 102 -14.54 -82.51 -59.15
CA SER A 102 -13.35 -82.80 -58.34
C SER A 102 -13.44 -82.34 -56.88
N ALA A 103 -14.35 -81.42 -56.53
CA ALA A 103 -14.40 -80.79 -55.22
C ALA A 103 -15.16 -81.58 -54.13
N GLY A 104 -15.61 -82.80 -54.40
CA GLY A 104 -16.39 -83.62 -53.47
C GLY A 104 -16.18 -85.13 -53.57
N GLN A 105 -15.18 -85.58 -54.35
CA GLN A 105 -14.90 -87.01 -54.56
C GLN A 105 -14.63 -87.72 -53.22
N GLU A 106 -13.79 -87.13 -52.38
CA GLU A 106 -13.47 -87.67 -51.04
C GLU A 106 -14.71 -87.76 -50.14
N THR A 107 -15.62 -86.80 -50.21
CA THR A 107 -16.88 -86.84 -49.44
C THR A 107 -17.80 -87.95 -49.94
N VAL A 108 -17.87 -88.16 -51.27
CA VAL A 108 -18.63 -89.24 -51.89
C VAL A 108 -18.06 -90.60 -51.55
N ASP A 109 -16.75 -90.79 -51.70
CA ASP A 109 -16.04 -92.04 -51.39
C ASP A 109 -16.27 -92.40 -49.91
N ASN A 110 -16.13 -91.44 -49.00
CA ASN A 110 -16.42 -91.63 -47.59
C ASN A 110 -17.90 -91.99 -47.32
N ALA A 111 -18.86 -91.43 -48.07
CA ALA A 111 -20.27 -91.76 -47.90
C ALA A 111 -20.60 -93.19 -48.36
N LEU A 112 -19.98 -93.62 -49.46
CA LEU A 112 -20.12 -94.94 -50.06
C LEU A 112 -19.47 -96.01 -49.17
N ASP A 113 -18.26 -95.77 -48.68
CA ASP A 113 -17.50 -96.70 -47.83
C ASP A 113 -18.13 -96.86 -46.45
N ALA A 114 -18.61 -95.77 -45.85
CA ALA A 114 -19.19 -95.78 -44.51
C ALA A 114 -20.68 -96.17 -44.48
N ASP A 115 -21.32 -96.32 -45.64
CA ASP A 115 -22.78 -96.45 -45.81
C ASP A 115 -23.57 -95.44 -44.95
N LYS A 116 -23.13 -94.18 -44.96
CA LYS A 116 -23.72 -93.11 -44.16
C LYS A 116 -23.57 -91.77 -44.86
N ALA A 117 -24.56 -90.89 -44.70
CA ALA A 117 -24.44 -89.53 -45.20
C ALA A 117 -23.26 -88.79 -44.54
N THR A 118 -22.33 -88.32 -45.36
CA THR A 118 -21.16 -87.54 -44.95
C THR A 118 -21.20 -86.19 -45.66
N GLY A 119 -20.73 -85.13 -44.99
CA GLY A 119 -20.67 -83.82 -45.61
C GLY A 119 -19.47 -83.01 -45.17
N ASP A 120 -19.05 -82.09 -46.03
CA ASP A 120 -17.91 -81.23 -45.80
C ASP A 120 -18.11 -79.84 -46.41
N TYR A 121 -17.44 -78.84 -45.84
CA TYR A 121 -17.42 -77.47 -46.35
C TYR A 121 -16.28 -77.28 -47.33
N THR A 122 -16.62 -77.18 -48.61
CA THR A 122 -15.65 -76.99 -49.69
C THR A 122 -15.84 -75.62 -50.38
N LYS A 123 -14.91 -75.27 -51.26
CA LYS A 123 -15.03 -74.10 -52.12
C LYS A 123 -15.29 -74.54 -53.54
N LEU A 124 -16.31 -73.97 -54.15
CA LEU A 124 -16.67 -74.19 -55.54
C LEU A 124 -16.55 -72.85 -56.26
N GLY A 125 -15.47 -72.71 -57.03
CA GLY A 125 -14.97 -71.42 -57.51
C GLY A 125 -14.68 -70.45 -56.36
N SER A 126 -15.34 -69.28 -56.36
CA SER A 126 -15.22 -68.26 -55.31
C SER A 126 -16.24 -68.41 -54.17
N LYS A 127 -17.19 -69.35 -54.28
CA LYS A 127 -18.27 -69.54 -53.30
C LYS A 127 -17.94 -70.67 -52.33
N LYS A 128 -18.19 -70.43 -51.05
CA LYS A 128 -18.11 -71.47 -50.01
C LYS A 128 -19.43 -72.24 -50.01
N VAL A 129 -19.35 -73.56 -50.09
CA VAL A 129 -20.51 -74.45 -50.18
C VAL A 129 -20.38 -75.55 -49.13
N TYR A 130 -21.52 -76.11 -48.74
CA TYR A 130 -21.58 -77.35 -47.98
C TYR A 130 -22.04 -78.46 -48.92
N LEU A 131 -21.23 -79.51 -49.04
CA LEU A 131 -21.49 -80.66 -49.88
C LEU A 131 -21.83 -81.85 -48.98
N LEU A 132 -23.00 -82.45 -49.19
CA LEU A 132 -23.45 -83.64 -48.46
C LEU A 132 -23.64 -84.77 -49.46
N ALA A 133 -22.93 -85.88 -49.29
CA ALA A 133 -23.11 -87.10 -50.04
C ALA A 133 -23.91 -88.12 -49.20
N ALA A 134 -24.99 -88.65 -49.76
CA ALA A 134 -25.84 -89.66 -49.15
C ALA A 134 -25.85 -90.92 -50.02
N PRO A 135 -25.54 -92.13 -49.49
CA PRO A 135 -25.54 -93.35 -50.29
C PRO A 135 -26.95 -93.69 -50.76
N LEU A 136 -27.06 -94.17 -52.00
CA LEU A 136 -28.27 -94.70 -52.63
C LEU A 136 -28.23 -96.23 -52.60
N HIS A 137 -29.38 -96.85 -52.31
CA HIS A 137 -29.47 -98.29 -52.12
C HIS A 137 -30.38 -98.96 -53.17
N ASP A 138 -30.01 -100.18 -53.57
CA ASP A 138 -30.89 -101.14 -54.23
C ASP A 138 -30.86 -102.46 -53.45
N ASN A 139 -32.02 -102.92 -52.96
CA ASN A 139 -32.16 -104.15 -52.16
C ASN A 139 -31.05 -104.34 -51.08
N LYS A 140 -30.71 -103.25 -50.37
CA LYS A 140 -29.68 -103.14 -49.31
C LYS A 140 -28.22 -103.08 -49.76
N SER A 141 -27.94 -103.09 -51.06
CA SER A 141 -26.60 -102.84 -51.59
C SER A 141 -26.44 -101.38 -52.00
N VAL A 142 -25.30 -100.76 -51.68
CA VAL A 142 -24.99 -99.38 -52.10
C VAL A 142 -24.71 -99.38 -53.60
N VAL A 143 -25.51 -98.64 -54.36
CA VAL A 143 -25.44 -98.59 -55.83
C VAL A 143 -24.94 -97.26 -56.38
N GLY A 144 -24.85 -96.24 -55.52
CA GLY A 144 -24.38 -94.91 -55.88
C GLY A 144 -24.52 -93.92 -54.72
N ALA A 145 -24.34 -92.62 -54.98
CA ALA A 145 -24.53 -91.57 -53.99
C ALA A 145 -25.26 -90.36 -54.58
N LEU A 146 -26.17 -89.78 -53.79
CA LEU A 146 -26.79 -88.49 -54.03
C LEU A 146 -25.99 -87.40 -53.32
N VAL A 147 -25.50 -86.43 -54.07
CA VAL A 147 -24.77 -85.28 -53.57
C VAL A 147 -25.66 -84.04 -53.61
N VAL A 148 -25.85 -83.41 -52.44
CA VAL A 148 -26.56 -82.15 -52.26
C VAL A 148 -25.55 -81.04 -51.97
N ILE A 149 -25.57 -79.96 -52.76
CA ILE A 149 -24.66 -78.83 -52.59
C ILE A 149 -25.47 -77.59 -52.21
N GLN A 150 -25.18 -77.01 -51.03
CA GLN A 150 -25.82 -75.79 -50.53
C GLN A 150 -24.83 -74.63 -50.39
N ASN A 151 -25.31 -73.40 -50.58
CA ASN A 151 -24.46 -72.21 -50.46
C ASN A 151 -24.22 -71.85 -48.98
N ALA A 152 -22.95 -71.83 -48.56
CA ALA A 152 -22.51 -71.49 -47.19
C ALA A 152 -21.91 -70.07 -47.07
N SER A 153 -21.86 -69.30 -48.17
CA SER A 153 -21.19 -67.99 -48.21
C SER A 153 -21.89 -66.95 -47.31
N TYR A 154 -23.20 -67.06 -47.11
CA TYR A 154 -23.98 -66.17 -46.24
C TYR A 154 -23.57 -66.25 -44.76
N ILE A 155 -22.94 -67.36 -44.34
CA ILE A 155 -22.45 -67.53 -42.97
C ILE A 155 -21.34 -66.51 -42.71
N ASP A 156 -20.37 -66.40 -43.62
CA ASP A 156 -19.23 -65.48 -43.46
C ASP A 156 -19.69 -64.01 -43.54
N ASP A 157 -20.66 -63.68 -44.40
CA ASP A 157 -21.27 -62.34 -44.47
C ASP A 157 -21.93 -61.93 -43.15
N ARG A 158 -22.68 -62.87 -42.54
CA ARG A 158 -23.36 -62.63 -41.27
C ARG A 158 -22.38 -62.46 -40.11
N LEU A 159 -21.29 -63.22 -40.09
CA LEU A 159 -20.24 -63.06 -39.09
C LEU A 159 -19.53 -61.70 -39.21
N ASN A 160 -19.25 -61.25 -40.44
CA ASN A 160 -18.67 -59.92 -40.69
C ASN A 160 -19.60 -58.78 -40.24
N GLU A 161 -20.91 -58.92 -40.43
CA GLU A 161 -21.89 -57.95 -39.95
C GLU A 161 -21.87 -57.81 -38.42
N ILE A 162 -21.78 -58.93 -37.70
CA ILE A 162 -21.67 -58.94 -36.22
C ILE A 162 -20.39 -58.23 -35.77
N TRP A 163 -19.25 -58.52 -36.40
CA TRP A 163 -17.98 -57.83 -36.12
C TRP A 163 -18.07 -56.33 -36.33
N LYS A 164 -18.60 -55.89 -37.48
CA LYS A 164 -18.72 -54.46 -37.81
C LYS A 164 -19.63 -53.72 -36.82
N ASN A 165 -20.77 -54.30 -36.47
CA ASN A 165 -21.73 -53.66 -35.56
C ASN A 165 -21.19 -53.54 -34.13
N ASN A 166 -20.50 -54.57 -33.62
CA ASN A 166 -19.90 -54.54 -32.28
C ASN A 166 -18.70 -53.58 -32.21
N PHE A 167 -17.91 -53.47 -33.28
CA PHE A 167 -16.82 -52.51 -33.36
C PHE A 167 -17.32 -51.05 -33.30
N ILE A 168 -18.37 -50.73 -34.06
CA ILE A 168 -18.99 -49.38 -34.04
C ILE A 168 -19.53 -49.03 -32.65
N ARG A 169 -20.21 -49.98 -31.98
CA ARG A 169 -20.72 -49.79 -30.61
C ARG A 169 -19.61 -49.47 -29.62
N LEU A 170 -18.47 -50.18 -29.70
CA LEU A 170 -17.32 -49.95 -28.83
C LEU A 170 -16.72 -48.55 -29.03
N LEU A 171 -16.62 -48.08 -30.28
CA LEU A 171 -16.08 -46.75 -30.60
C LEU A 171 -16.96 -45.62 -30.03
N VAL A 172 -18.28 -45.77 -30.11
CA VAL A 172 -19.24 -44.80 -29.54
C VAL A 172 -19.15 -44.77 -28.00
N GLN A 173 -19.10 -45.94 -27.35
CA GLN A 173 -18.99 -46.03 -25.88
C GLN A 173 -17.68 -45.43 -25.35
N ALA A 174 -16.54 -45.72 -26.01
CA ALA A 174 -15.25 -45.15 -25.64
C ALA A 174 -15.23 -43.61 -25.77
N SER A 175 -15.87 -43.09 -26.82
CA SER A 175 -15.97 -41.64 -27.07
C SER A 175 -16.79 -40.92 -25.99
N LEU A 176 -17.94 -41.49 -25.60
CA LEU A 176 -18.80 -40.94 -24.53
C LEU A 176 -18.08 -40.94 -23.17
N LEU A 177 -17.39 -42.02 -22.82
CA LEU A 177 -16.64 -42.13 -21.57
C LEU A 177 -15.50 -41.12 -21.48
N SER A 178 -14.77 -40.93 -22.59
CA SER A 178 -13.69 -39.93 -22.66
C SER A 178 -14.22 -38.51 -22.48
N LEU A 179 -15.35 -38.17 -23.11
CA LEU A 179 -15.98 -36.85 -22.99
C LEU A 179 -16.48 -36.59 -21.56
N ALA A 180 -17.15 -37.57 -20.95
CA ALA A 180 -17.63 -37.48 -19.56
C ALA A 180 -16.46 -37.27 -18.58
N THR A 181 -15.33 -37.94 -18.81
CA THR A 181 -14.16 -37.82 -17.94
C THR A 181 -13.47 -36.46 -18.09
N LEU A 182 -13.39 -35.91 -19.31
CA LEU A 182 -12.89 -34.55 -19.56
C LEU A 182 -13.71 -33.49 -18.84
N LEU A 183 -15.04 -33.62 -18.86
CA LEU A 183 -15.95 -32.71 -18.15
C LEU A 183 -15.78 -32.82 -16.63
N LEU A 184 -15.66 -34.04 -16.10
CA LEU A 184 -15.38 -34.28 -14.67
C LEU A 184 -14.05 -33.64 -14.22
N ILE A 185 -12.96 -33.82 -14.99
CA ILE A 185 -11.66 -33.23 -14.68
C ILE A 185 -11.75 -31.69 -14.68
N ARG A 186 -12.45 -31.11 -15.66
CA ARG A 186 -12.61 -29.65 -15.76
C ARG A 186 -13.34 -29.08 -14.55
N TRP A 187 -14.43 -29.70 -14.11
CA TRP A 187 -15.26 -29.16 -13.03
C TRP A 187 -14.74 -29.49 -11.63
N ILE A 188 -14.25 -30.70 -11.40
CA ILE A 188 -13.85 -31.15 -10.05
C ILE A 188 -12.42 -30.71 -9.70
N ILE A 189 -11.52 -30.62 -10.69
CA ILE A 189 -10.08 -30.40 -10.41
C ILE A 189 -9.64 -29.01 -10.87
N TYR A 190 -9.92 -28.64 -12.12
CA TYR A 190 -9.32 -27.44 -12.71
C TYR A 190 -9.89 -26.15 -12.08
N THR A 191 -11.21 -26.03 -11.99
CA THR A 191 -11.87 -24.82 -11.45
C THR A 191 -11.49 -24.54 -9.98
N PRO A 192 -11.50 -25.52 -9.06
CA PRO A 192 -11.14 -25.26 -7.67
C PRO A 192 -9.66 -24.90 -7.47
N ILE A 193 -8.74 -25.55 -8.21
CA ILE A 193 -7.30 -25.25 -8.13
C ILE A 193 -6.99 -23.84 -8.65
N LYS A 194 -7.64 -23.42 -9.75
CA LYS A 194 -7.46 -22.06 -10.29
C LYS A 194 -7.85 -20.99 -9.27
N ASN A 195 -9.01 -21.17 -8.62
CA ASN A 195 -9.50 -20.24 -7.60
C ASN A 195 -8.60 -20.23 -6.35
N LEU A 196 -8.03 -21.37 -5.96
CA LEU A 196 -7.07 -21.48 -4.85
C LEU A 196 -5.77 -20.70 -5.14
N VAL A 197 -5.22 -20.85 -6.35
CA VAL A 197 -3.98 -20.19 -6.77
C VAL A 197 -4.15 -18.68 -6.87
N GLU A 198 -5.28 -18.20 -7.39
CA GLU A 198 -5.60 -16.77 -7.42
C GLU A 198 -5.72 -16.19 -6.00
N THR A 199 -6.38 -16.91 -5.08
CA THR A 199 -6.50 -16.49 -3.67
C THR A 199 -5.14 -16.41 -2.97
N LEU A 200 -4.23 -17.37 -3.20
CA LEU A 200 -2.87 -17.34 -2.64
C LEU A 200 -2.01 -16.21 -3.24
N ARG A 201 -2.17 -15.91 -4.53
CA ARG A 201 -1.50 -14.76 -5.16
C ARG A 201 -1.99 -13.44 -4.56
N LEU A 202 -3.31 -13.28 -4.36
CA LEU A 202 -3.89 -12.09 -3.73
C LEU A 202 -3.48 -11.94 -2.26
N ALA A 203 -3.39 -13.03 -1.51
CA ALA A 203 -2.90 -13.03 -0.13
C ALA A 203 -1.42 -12.60 -0.03
N ARG A 204 -0.57 -13.04 -0.97
CA ARG A 204 0.85 -12.62 -1.06
C ARG A 204 0.99 -11.14 -1.47
N ALA A 205 0.03 -10.60 -2.22
CA ALA A 205 0.05 -9.22 -2.72
C ALA A 205 -0.51 -8.18 -1.74
N GLY A 206 -1.00 -8.57 -0.55
CA GLY A 206 -1.40 -7.63 0.51
C GLY A 206 -2.82 -7.05 0.42
N ASN A 207 -3.64 -7.47 -0.56
CA ASN A 207 -5.03 -7.03 -0.68
C ASN A 207 -5.99 -8.02 0.01
N LEU A 208 -6.16 -7.86 1.33
CA LEU A 208 -6.97 -8.77 2.17
C LEU A 208 -8.31 -8.15 2.61
N LYS A 209 -9.08 -7.62 1.65
CA LYS A 209 -10.44 -7.07 1.93
C LYS A 209 -11.57 -7.67 1.10
N GLN A 210 -11.33 -8.67 0.24
CA GLN A 210 -12.39 -9.22 -0.61
C GLN A 210 -12.74 -10.67 -0.27
N ASP A 211 -14.02 -10.82 0.10
CA ASP A 211 -14.90 -11.97 0.23
C ASP A 211 -14.32 -13.39 0.10
N SER A 212 -14.44 -14.13 1.21
CA SER A 212 -14.23 -15.58 1.30
C SER A 212 -15.55 -16.36 1.19
N GLN A 213 -16.48 -15.97 0.32
CA GLN A 213 -17.74 -16.71 0.12
C GLN A 213 -17.61 -17.90 -0.86
N GLY A 214 -16.51 -18.02 -1.62
CA GLY A 214 -16.39 -19.04 -2.68
C GLY A 214 -15.80 -20.40 -2.28
N LEU A 215 -15.34 -20.59 -1.04
CA LEU A 215 -14.49 -21.76 -0.68
C LEU A 215 -15.23 -22.96 -0.05
N THR A 216 -16.56 -22.92 0.06
CA THR A 216 -17.30 -23.84 0.95
C THR A 216 -17.82 -25.15 0.34
N ASN A 217 -17.71 -25.40 -0.98
CA ASN A 217 -18.40 -26.55 -1.58
C ASN A 217 -17.54 -27.72 -2.11
N SER A 218 -16.25 -27.80 -1.78
CA SER A 218 -15.43 -28.98 -2.15
C SER A 218 -15.06 -29.82 -0.93
N LEU A 219 -15.73 -30.96 -0.76
CA LEU A 219 -15.45 -31.98 0.26
C LEU A 219 -14.01 -32.53 0.20
N PHE A 220 -13.33 -32.42 -0.94
CA PHE A 220 -12.04 -33.05 -1.20
C PHE A 220 -10.84 -32.30 -0.56
N PHE A 221 -10.95 -30.98 -0.34
CA PHE A 221 -9.81 -30.15 0.10
C PHE A 221 -9.89 -29.70 1.57
N ARG A 222 -10.84 -30.22 2.36
CA ARG A 222 -11.00 -29.84 3.78
C ARG A 222 -9.71 -29.87 4.61
N PRO A 223 -8.85 -30.92 4.55
CA PRO A 223 -7.61 -30.96 5.34
C PRO A 223 -6.59 -29.89 4.93
N LEU A 224 -6.53 -29.57 3.64
CA LEU A 224 -5.64 -28.55 3.10
C LEU A 224 -6.12 -27.13 3.49
N ILE A 225 -7.44 -26.93 3.52
CA ILE A 225 -8.06 -25.67 3.95
C ILE A 225 -7.80 -25.40 5.43
N THR A 226 -7.83 -26.43 6.29
CA THR A 226 -7.52 -26.31 7.72
C THR A 226 -6.05 -26.01 7.99
N GLU A 227 -5.12 -26.61 7.24
CA GLU A 227 -3.69 -26.28 7.37
C GLU A 227 -3.38 -24.87 6.86
N ILE A 228 -3.96 -24.48 5.73
CA ILE A 228 -3.78 -23.13 5.17
C ILE A 228 -4.43 -22.07 6.06
N SER A 229 -5.55 -22.36 6.75
CA SER A 229 -6.12 -21.43 7.72
C SER A 229 -5.24 -21.29 8.97
N HIS A 230 -4.60 -22.38 9.42
CA HIS A 230 -3.61 -22.35 10.51
C HIS A 230 -2.34 -21.57 10.12
N ILE A 231 -1.80 -21.77 8.91
CA ILE A 231 -0.67 -20.99 8.39
C ILE A 231 -1.05 -19.51 8.23
N ARG A 232 -2.25 -19.22 7.73
CA ARG A 232 -2.76 -17.85 7.63
C ARG A 232 -2.87 -17.20 9.01
N ARG A 233 -3.42 -17.93 10.00
CA ARG A 233 -3.60 -17.44 11.37
C ARG A 233 -2.25 -17.22 12.06
N SER A 234 -1.32 -18.17 11.96
CA SER A 234 0.03 -18.05 12.52
C SER A 234 0.86 -16.95 11.82
N LEU A 235 0.71 -16.75 10.51
CA LEU A 235 1.34 -15.62 9.81
C LEU A 235 0.73 -14.27 10.21
N LEU A 236 -0.59 -14.21 10.41
CA LEU A 236 -1.27 -13.03 10.94
C LEU A 236 -0.81 -12.73 12.36
N GLU A 237 -0.81 -13.73 13.24
CA GLU A 237 -0.37 -13.64 14.63
C GLU A 237 1.12 -13.28 14.75
N ALA A 238 2.00 -13.89 13.94
CA ALA A 238 3.43 -13.56 13.89
C ALA A 238 3.66 -12.15 13.35
N ARG A 239 2.89 -11.70 12.35
CA ARG A 239 3.01 -10.34 11.81
C ARG A 239 2.44 -9.28 12.76
N THR A 240 1.32 -9.57 13.43
CA THR A 240 0.77 -8.65 14.45
C THR A 240 1.68 -8.61 15.67
N SER A 241 2.23 -9.74 16.11
CA SER A 241 3.21 -9.81 17.20
C SER A 241 4.51 -9.07 16.84
N ALA A 242 5.05 -9.24 15.64
CA ALA A 242 6.23 -8.52 15.19
C ALA A 242 5.98 -7.01 15.02
N SER A 243 4.79 -6.60 14.57
CA SER A 243 4.40 -5.18 14.49
C SER A 243 4.20 -4.58 15.88
N GLU A 244 3.54 -5.29 16.80
CA GLU A 244 3.41 -4.88 18.21
C GLU A 244 4.79 -4.77 18.87
N GLU A 245 5.70 -5.71 18.66
CA GLU A 245 7.05 -5.66 19.22
C GLU A 245 7.87 -4.50 18.62
N ALA A 246 7.75 -4.24 17.31
CA ALA A 246 8.37 -3.10 16.66
C ALA A 246 7.80 -1.76 17.17
N ARG A 247 6.47 -1.66 17.34
CA ARG A 247 5.78 -0.50 17.93
C ARG A 247 6.26 -0.27 19.36
N LEU A 248 6.31 -1.31 20.18
CA LEU A 248 6.79 -1.24 21.56
C LEU A 248 8.27 -0.81 21.62
N ARG A 249 9.12 -1.27 20.70
CA ARG A 249 10.51 -0.79 20.58
C ARG A 249 10.59 0.69 20.16
N LEU A 250 9.71 1.14 19.27
CA LEU A 250 9.58 2.54 18.86
C LEU A 250 8.91 3.43 19.92
N GLU A 251 8.21 2.86 20.90
CA GLU A 251 7.59 3.57 22.03
C GLU A 251 8.45 3.57 23.31
N LYS A 252 9.51 2.75 23.39
CA LYS A 252 10.44 2.76 24.53
C LYS A 252 11.06 4.15 24.75
N LEU A 253 10.97 4.62 25.99
CA LEU A 253 11.50 5.90 26.49
C LEU A 253 13.03 5.96 26.52
N ASP A 254 13.71 4.81 26.46
CA ASP A 254 15.15 4.70 26.76
C ASP A 254 16.07 5.17 25.62
N SER A 255 15.53 5.46 24.44
CA SER A 255 16.27 6.02 23.30
C SER A 255 15.68 7.37 22.90
N PRO A 256 16.49 8.39 22.58
CA PRO A 256 15.98 9.67 22.11
C PRO A 256 15.30 9.52 20.73
N TRP A 257 14.38 10.44 20.42
CA TRP A 257 13.79 10.49 19.09
C TRP A 257 14.79 11.01 18.06
N THR A 258 14.89 10.36 16.91
CA THR A 258 15.77 10.74 15.79
C THR A 258 14.97 10.85 14.51
N ALA A 259 15.52 11.49 13.48
CA ALA A 259 14.90 11.54 12.15
C ALA A 259 14.59 10.13 11.61
N GLN A 260 15.52 9.19 11.78
CA GLN A 260 15.36 7.81 11.32
C GLN A 260 14.23 7.08 12.07
N ARG A 261 14.19 7.22 13.41
CA ARG A 261 13.11 6.63 14.22
C ARG A 261 11.75 7.22 13.86
N LEU A 262 11.68 8.53 13.65
CA LEU A 262 10.46 9.19 13.19
C LEU A 262 10.00 8.64 11.84
N LYS A 263 10.93 8.47 10.90
CA LYS A 263 10.64 7.91 9.57
C LYS A 263 10.07 6.50 9.65
N GLU A 264 10.62 5.64 10.51
CA GLU A 264 10.12 4.27 10.73
C GLU A 264 8.74 4.28 11.39
N PHE A 265 8.57 5.08 12.43
CA PHE A 265 7.29 5.25 13.13
C PHE A 265 6.16 5.76 12.22
N ILE A 266 6.46 6.75 11.37
CA ILE A 266 5.49 7.32 10.43
C ILE A 266 5.09 6.29 9.37
N LYS A 267 6.04 5.51 8.84
CA LYS A 267 5.71 4.43 7.90
C LYS A 267 4.70 3.44 8.47
N GLU A 268 4.80 3.13 9.76
CA GLU A 268 3.88 2.22 10.43
C GLU A 268 2.48 2.83 10.64
N ILE A 269 2.44 4.09 11.10
CA ILE A 269 1.18 4.75 11.49
C ILE A 269 0.39 5.28 10.30
N ILE A 270 1.08 5.91 9.35
CA ILE A 270 0.43 6.63 8.25
C ILE A 270 0.09 5.68 7.09
N LYS A 271 0.81 4.54 6.97
CA LYS A 271 0.62 3.52 5.91
C LYS A 271 0.57 4.19 4.52
N ASP A 272 -0.56 4.06 3.81
CA ASP A 272 -0.76 4.59 2.46
C ASP A 272 -1.37 6.01 2.42
N LYS A 273 -1.50 6.70 3.57
CA LYS A 273 -2.05 8.06 3.61
C LYS A 273 -0.98 9.10 3.23
N THR A 274 -1.35 10.06 2.40
CA THR A 274 -0.47 11.18 2.03
C THR A 274 -0.64 12.35 3.01
N ILE A 275 0.48 12.93 3.46
CA ILE A 275 0.50 14.14 4.29
C ILE A 275 0.58 15.39 3.40
N PHE A 276 -0.24 16.38 3.73
CA PHE A 276 -0.22 17.72 3.16
C PHE A 276 0.10 18.73 4.27
N MET A 277 1.29 19.33 4.23
CA MET A 277 1.67 20.41 5.12
C MET A 277 1.26 21.74 4.53
N VAL A 278 0.67 22.64 5.32
CA VAL A 278 0.19 23.95 4.84
C VAL A 278 0.67 25.05 5.77
N SER A 279 1.44 26.00 5.26
CA SER A 279 1.91 27.14 6.05
C SER A 279 2.00 28.40 5.20
N ASN A 280 1.96 29.57 5.83
CA ASN A 280 2.23 30.81 5.11
C ASN A 280 3.69 30.88 4.60
N ARG A 281 4.68 30.54 5.43
CA ARG A 281 6.10 30.54 5.05
C ARG A 281 6.51 29.24 4.37
N GLU A 282 7.26 29.33 3.28
CA GLU A 282 7.85 28.19 2.58
C GLU A 282 9.24 27.80 3.14
N PRO A 283 9.69 26.55 2.92
CA PRO A 283 10.99 26.07 3.39
C PRO A 283 12.19 26.46 2.52
N TYR A 284 12.00 26.71 1.22
CA TYR A 284 13.09 27.04 0.29
C TYR A 284 12.72 28.27 -0.52
N ILE A 285 13.43 29.37 -0.31
CA ILE A 285 13.19 30.64 -1.01
C ILE A 285 14.26 30.83 -2.07
N HIS A 286 13.86 31.00 -3.34
CA HIS A 286 14.79 31.23 -4.45
C HIS A 286 14.92 32.71 -4.75
N THR A 287 16.16 33.17 -4.85
CA THR A 287 16.50 34.55 -5.17
C THR A 287 17.44 34.67 -6.38
N LYS A 288 17.31 35.78 -7.11
CA LYS A 288 18.27 36.12 -8.18
C LYS A 288 19.46 36.86 -7.58
N ASN A 289 20.66 36.30 -7.70
CA ASN A 289 21.91 36.95 -7.27
C ASN A 289 22.95 36.90 -8.41
N GLY A 290 23.28 38.06 -8.99
CA GLY A 290 24.26 38.17 -10.08
C GLY A 290 23.94 37.34 -11.32
N GLY A 291 22.65 37.24 -11.69
CA GLY A 291 22.18 36.45 -12.84
C GLY A 291 22.05 34.94 -12.58
N LYS A 292 22.50 34.44 -11.42
CA LYS A 292 22.30 33.04 -11.00
C LYS A 292 21.16 32.95 -10.00
N ILE A 293 20.34 31.90 -10.13
CA ILE A 293 19.32 31.58 -9.13
C ILE A 293 20.02 30.84 -8.00
N ARG A 294 19.87 31.35 -6.78
CA ARG A 294 20.29 30.65 -5.54
C ARG A 294 19.05 30.43 -4.69
N TYR A 295 19.13 29.49 -3.75
CA TYR A 295 18.12 29.36 -2.72
C TYR A 295 18.75 29.47 -1.34
N TYR A 296 17.92 29.80 -0.35
CA TYR A 296 18.28 29.73 1.05
C TYR A 296 17.11 29.17 1.87
N PHE A 297 17.46 28.57 3.01
CA PHE A 297 16.50 28.11 4.00
C PHE A 297 16.23 29.25 5.00
N PRO A 298 14.98 29.72 5.16
CA PRO A 298 14.70 30.86 6.01
C PRO A 298 14.88 30.52 7.49
N ALA A 299 15.44 31.46 8.25
CA ALA A 299 15.58 31.36 9.70
C ALA A 299 14.21 31.52 10.41
N SER A 300 13.37 30.48 10.31
CA SER A 300 12.05 30.39 10.94
C SER A 300 11.99 29.16 11.82
N GLY A 301 11.61 29.35 13.10
CA GLY A 301 11.47 28.25 14.06
C GLY A 301 10.45 27.20 13.60
N MET A 302 9.33 27.62 13.02
CA MET A 302 8.31 26.72 12.49
C MET A 302 8.85 25.90 11.31
N VAL A 303 9.50 26.55 10.34
CA VAL A 303 10.03 25.86 9.16
C VAL A 303 11.13 24.86 9.56
N THR A 304 12.04 25.29 10.43
CA THR A 304 13.13 24.45 10.96
C THR A 304 12.60 23.22 11.70
N ALA A 305 11.47 23.37 12.40
CA ALA A 305 10.87 22.28 13.12
C ALA A 305 10.08 21.30 12.22
N ILE A 306 9.45 21.81 11.17
CA ILE A 306 8.57 21.01 10.30
C ILE A 306 9.31 20.33 9.16
N GLU A 307 10.39 20.93 8.64
CA GLU A 307 11.17 20.39 7.53
C GLU A 307 11.62 18.93 7.73
N PRO A 308 12.16 18.53 8.90
CA PRO A 308 12.57 17.14 9.11
C PRO A 308 11.41 16.13 9.02
N ILE A 309 10.18 16.57 9.28
CA ILE A 309 8.96 15.76 9.12
C ILE A 309 8.74 15.51 7.63
N MET A 310 8.72 16.58 6.83
CA MET A 310 8.46 16.48 5.39
C MET A 310 9.53 15.67 4.66
N GLN A 311 10.80 15.81 5.04
CA GLN A 311 11.88 14.98 4.50
C GLN A 311 11.74 13.49 4.86
N SER A 312 11.15 13.19 6.02
CA SER A 312 10.95 11.82 6.50
C SER A 312 9.70 11.17 5.89
N CYS A 313 8.60 11.93 5.76
CA CYS A 313 7.30 11.45 5.31
C CYS A 313 7.09 11.52 3.80
N GLY A 314 7.78 12.42 3.11
CA GLY A 314 7.37 12.84 1.78
C GLY A 314 6.08 13.66 1.81
N GLY A 315 5.32 13.64 0.71
CA GLY A 315 4.06 14.36 0.58
C GLY A 315 4.21 15.73 -0.10
N THR A 316 3.28 16.64 0.21
CA THR A 316 3.24 17.98 -0.40
C THR A 316 3.21 19.06 0.68
N TRP A 317 4.12 20.02 0.61
CA TRP A 317 4.08 21.25 1.38
C TRP A 317 3.49 22.37 0.53
N ILE A 318 2.35 22.92 0.93
CA ILE A 318 1.68 24.06 0.30
C ILE A 318 2.05 25.34 1.06
N ALA A 319 2.66 26.31 0.38
CA ALA A 319 3.07 27.57 1.00
C ALA A 319 3.06 28.75 0.03
N PHE A 320 3.10 29.97 0.55
CA PHE A 320 3.25 31.17 -0.28
C PHE A 320 4.70 31.30 -0.78
N GLY A 321 4.86 31.44 -2.10
CA GLY A 321 6.14 31.66 -2.76
C GLY A 321 6.55 33.13 -2.69
N SER A 322 7.60 33.42 -1.92
CA SER A 322 7.94 34.77 -1.45
C SER A 322 9.17 35.37 -2.13
N GLY A 323 10.00 34.55 -2.76
CA GLY A 323 11.23 34.91 -3.46
C GLY A 323 11.00 35.42 -4.89
N ASP A 324 11.91 36.25 -5.37
CA ASP A 324 11.84 36.88 -6.69
C ASP A 324 12.17 35.93 -7.86
N ALA A 325 12.81 34.79 -7.57
CA ALA A 325 13.07 33.72 -8.52
C ALA A 325 12.11 32.53 -8.40
N ASP A 326 11.23 32.49 -7.40
CA ASP A 326 10.41 31.30 -7.11
C ASP A 326 9.49 30.88 -8.27
N LYS A 327 8.98 31.85 -9.04
CA LYS A 327 8.15 31.58 -10.23
C LYS A 327 8.93 30.94 -11.38
N THR A 328 10.25 31.10 -11.41
CA THR A 328 11.09 30.62 -12.53
C THR A 328 11.54 29.17 -12.36
N VAL A 329 11.47 28.64 -11.14
CA VAL A 329 11.98 27.30 -10.80
C VAL A 329 10.88 26.24 -10.64
N VAL A 330 9.61 26.64 -10.74
CA VAL A 330 8.47 25.73 -10.59
C VAL A 330 7.97 25.21 -11.93
N ASP A 331 7.28 24.07 -11.90
CA ASP A 331 6.56 23.53 -13.05
C ASP A 331 5.28 24.32 -13.38
N LYS A 332 4.55 23.90 -14.43
CA LYS A 332 3.26 24.50 -14.84
C LYS A 332 2.17 24.47 -13.77
N ASN A 333 2.28 23.59 -12.78
CA ASN A 333 1.37 23.49 -11.65
C ASN A 333 1.89 24.26 -10.43
N ASN A 334 2.94 25.05 -10.59
CA ASN A 334 3.66 25.78 -9.55
C ASN A 334 4.20 24.85 -8.44
N LYS A 335 4.74 23.70 -8.84
CA LYS A 335 5.38 22.72 -7.96
C LYS A 335 6.88 22.63 -8.24
N ILE A 336 7.63 22.29 -7.20
CA ILE A 336 9.06 21.97 -7.29
C ILE A 336 9.36 20.82 -6.32
N LYS A 337 10.32 19.96 -6.67
CA LYS A 337 10.82 18.93 -5.76
C LYS A 337 11.90 19.53 -4.85
N VAL A 338 11.82 19.23 -3.55
CA VAL A 338 12.71 19.79 -2.54
C VAL A 338 13.15 18.71 -1.52
N PRO A 339 14.31 18.88 -0.85
CA PRO A 339 15.36 19.88 -1.10
C PRO A 339 15.90 19.82 -2.56
N PRO A 340 16.37 20.95 -3.14
CA PRO A 340 16.85 20.97 -4.54
C PRO A 340 17.97 19.96 -4.84
N ASP A 341 18.88 19.76 -3.90
CA ASP A 341 20.03 18.86 -4.06
C ASP A 341 19.66 17.37 -3.91
N GLU A 342 18.66 17.07 -3.07
CA GLU A 342 18.21 15.70 -2.80
C GLU A 342 16.68 15.64 -2.63
N PRO A 343 15.90 15.63 -3.73
CA PRO A 343 14.45 15.60 -3.71
C PRO A 343 13.82 14.55 -2.77
N LYS A 344 13.14 15.00 -1.71
CA LYS A 344 12.39 14.15 -0.76
C LYS A 344 10.88 14.34 -0.82
N TYR A 345 10.40 15.55 -1.06
CA TYR A 345 8.97 15.88 -1.10
C TYR A 345 8.68 16.98 -2.14
N THR A 346 7.41 17.37 -2.26
CA THR A 346 6.97 18.39 -3.23
C THR A 346 6.60 19.68 -2.52
N LEU A 347 7.14 20.82 -2.95
CA LEU A 347 6.70 22.14 -2.54
C LEU A 347 5.73 22.70 -3.60
N ARG A 348 4.51 23.06 -3.19
CA ARG A 348 3.46 23.69 -4.00
C ARG A 348 3.34 25.16 -3.60
N ARG A 349 3.69 26.07 -4.51
CA ARG A 349 3.68 27.51 -4.24
C ARG A 349 2.38 28.21 -4.60
N ILE A 350 1.83 28.96 -3.67
CA ILE A 350 0.72 29.89 -3.90
C ILE A 350 1.30 31.27 -4.17
N TRP A 351 0.68 32.01 -5.10
CA TRP A 351 1.08 33.36 -5.45
C TRP A 351 0.08 34.36 -4.89
N LEU A 352 0.59 35.35 -4.17
CA LEU A 352 -0.19 36.46 -3.65
C LEU A 352 0.15 37.73 -4.43
N SER A 353 -0.87 38.53 -4.71
CA SER A 353 -0.67 39.90 -5.22
C SER A 353 -0.06 40.78 -4.13
N GLN A 354 0.46 41.96 -4.49
CA GLN A 354 0.97 42.91 -3.51
C GLN A 354 -0.13 43.37 -2.54
N LYS A 355 -1.34 43.63 -3.05
CA LYS A 355 -2.51 44.01 -2.25
C LYS A 355 -2.88 42.91 -1.24
N GLU A 356 -2.89 41.66 -1.71
CA GLU A 356 -3.15 40.50 -0.84
C GLU A 356 -2.08 40.40 0.24
N ARG A 357 -0.79 40.45 -0.13
CA ARG A 357 0.32 40.39 0.83
C ARG A 357 0.20 41.49 1.89
N GLN A 358 -0.06 42.72 1.48
CA GLN A 358 -0.18 43.85 2.38
C GLN A 358 -1.36 43.68 3.35
N GLY A 359 -2.57 43.36 2.86
CA GLY A 359 -3.74 43.23 3.73
C GLY A 359 -3.74 41.98 4.60
N TYR A 360 -3.38 40.81 4.03
CA TYR A 360 -3.37 39.53 4.73
C TYR A 360 -2.18 39.39 5.69
N TYR A 361 -0.95 39.60 5.20
CA TYR A 361 0.26 39.30 5.95
C TYR A 361 0.66 40.48 6.82
N ASP A 362 0.85 41.67 6.25
CA ASP A 362 1.31 42.83 7.01
C ASP A 362 0.20 43.39 7.90
N GLY A 363 -1.01 43.58 7.37
CA GLY A 363 -2.18 44.07 8.09
C GLY A 363 -2.75 43.05 9.07
N PHE A 364 -3.69 42.20 8.63
CA PHE A 364 -4.50 41.39 9.54
C PHE A 364 -3.66 40.44 10.40
N SER A 365 -2.68 39.75 9.80
CA SER A 365 -1.84 38.79 10.53
C SER A 365 -0.87 39.50 11.48
N ASN A 366 -0.05 40.44 11.00
CA ASN A 366 1.07 40.98 11.78
C ASN A 366 0.78 42.29 12.55
N GLU A 367 -0.20 43.10 12.12
CA GLU A 367 -0.69 44.26 12.88
C GLU A 367 -1.94 43.95 13.70
N GLY A 368 -2.73 42.93 13.32
CA GLY A 368 -3.94 42.49 14.04
C GLY A 368 -3.69 41.32 14.99
N LEU A 369 -3.60 40.10 14.46
CA LEU A 369 -3.54 38.86 15.25
C LEU A 369 -2.26 38.72 16.08
N TRP A 370 -1.10 39.12 15.54
CA TRP A 370 0.16 39.00 16.26
C TRP A 370 0.17 39.77 17.59
N PRO A 371 -0.10 41.10 17.63
CA PRO A 371 -0.19 41.82 18.90
C PRO A 371 -1.36 41.36 19.78
N LEU A 372 -2.50 41.00 19.19
CA LEU A 372 -3.65 40.45 19.93
C LEU A 372 -3.26 39.23 20.78
N CYS A 373 -2.54 38.29 20.16
CA CYS A 373 -2.15 37.04 20.80
C CYS A 373 -0.95 37.18 21.74
N HIS A 374 -0.04 38.13 21.46
CA HIS A 374 1.18 38.28 22.26
C HIS A 374 1.04 39.21 23.48
N ILE A 375 -0.09 39.90 23.72
CA ILE A 375 -0.34 40.72 24.94
C ILE A 375 0.91 41.50 25.42
N ALA A 376 1.69 42.04 24.46
CA ALA A 376 3.01 42.64 24.72
C ALA A 376 2.93 44.17 24.60
N HIS A 377 1.88 44.75 25.19
CA HIS A 377 1.61 46.19 25.25
C HIS A 377 1.53 46.96 23.91
N ASN A 378 1.51 46.24 22.77
CA ASN A 378 1.19 46.81 21.47
C ASN A 378 -0.27 46.57 21.13
N ARG A 379 -0.99 47.64 20.80
CA ARG A 379 -2.41 47.58 20.46
C ARG A 379 -2.59 46.94 19.07
N PRO A 380 -3.46 45.93 18.92
CA PRO A 380 -3.78 45.38 17.61
C PRO A 380 -4.57 46.39 16.77
N ILE A 381 -4.33 46.35 15.46
CA ILE A 381 -5.00 47.19 14.47
C ILE A 381 -5.86 46.30 13.58
N PHE A 382 -7.14 46.61 13.49
CA PHE A 382 -8.12 45.88 12.69
C PHE A 382 -8.71 46.82 11.65
N ARG A 383 -8.55 46.46 10.37
CA ARG A 383 -9.14 47.17 9.23
C ARG A 383 -9.98 46.18 8.44
N LYS A 384 -11.14 46.61 7.95
CA LYS A 384 -12.07 45.74 7.22
C LYS A 384 -11.44 45.22 5.93
N GLU A 385 -10.70 46.07 5.25
CA GLU A 385 -10.01 45.76 3.99
C GLU A 385 -8.94 44.68 4.20
N ASP A 386 -8.24 44.73 5.34
CA ASP A 386 -7.24 43.72 5.72
C ASP A 386 -7.91 42.37 6.00
N TRP A 387 -9.07 42.37 6.68
CA TRP A 387 -9.88 41.16 6.90
C TRP A 387 -10.36 40.55 5.59
N GLU A 388 -10.87 41.35 4.66
CA GLU A 388 -11.31 40.86 3.35
C GLU A 388 -10.13 40.21 2.60
N GLN A 389 -8.93 40.78 2.65
CA GLN A 389 -7.74 40.12 2.11
C GLN A 389 -7.40 38.85 2.88
N TYR A 390 -7.59 38.83 4.20
CA TYR A 390 -7.32 37.67 5.02
C TYR A 390 -8.20 36.47 4.68
N GLU A 391 -9.50 36.70 4.54
CA GLU A 391 -10.47 35.71 4.09
C GLU A 391 -10.16 35.23 2.66
N ASN A 392 -9.94 36.15 1.72
CA ASN A 392 -9.61 35.83 0.33
C ASN A 392 -8.35 34.95 0.21
N VAL A 393 -7.30 35.26 0.96
CA VAL A 393 -6.07 34.46 0.96
C VAL A 393 -6.31 33.09 1.59
N ASN A 394 -7.01 33.01 2.73
CA ASN A 394 -7.37 31.71 3.33
C ASN A 394 -8.18 30.84 2.35
N GLN A 395 -9.12 31.45 1.60
CA GLN A 395 -9.89 30.75 0.58
C GLN A 395 -9.00 30.25 -0.58
N LYS A 396 -8.00 31.03 -1.01
CA LYS A 396 -7.00 30.56 -2.00
C LYS A 396 -6.22 29.35 -1.50
N PHE A 397 -5.77 29.36 -0.25
CA PHE A 397 -5.13 28.20 0.37
C PHE A 397 -6.06 27.00 0.39
N ALA A 398 -7.31 27.16 0.84
CA ALA A 398 -8.32 26.11 0.85
C ALA A 398 -8.55 25.49 -0.55
N ASN A 399 -8.71 26.33 -1.58
CA ASN A 399 -8.92 25.87 -2.96
C ASN A 399 -7.75 25.04 -3.49
N VAL A 400 -6.51 25.45 -3.19
CA VAL A 400 -5.30 24.70 -3.57
C VAL A 400 -5.25 23.36 -2.83
N ILE A 401 -5.54 23.34 -1.53
CA ILE A 401 -5.59 22.10 -0.73
C ILE A 401 -6.61 21.11 -1.30
N VAL A 402 -7.84 21.57 -1.61
CA VAL A 402 -8.89 20.73 -2.19
C VAL A 402 -8.46 20.17 -3.55
N THR A 403 -7.80 20.99 -4.37
CA THR A 403 -7.26 20.57 -5.68
C THR A 403 -6.18 19.49 -5.52
N GLU A 404 -5.20 19.71 -4.66
CA GLU A 404 -4.07 18.79 -4.43
C GLU A 404 -4.53 17.47 -3.79
N THR A 405 -5.61 17.51 -3.02
CA THR A 405 -6.14 16.35 -2.30
C THR A 405 -7.30 15.65 -3.02
N LYS A 406 -7.68 16.08 -4.24
CA LYS A 406 -8.86 15.56 -4.97
C LYS A 406 -8.89 14.04 -5.09
N ASN A 407 -7.77 13.42 -5.41
CA ASN A 407 -7.64 11.97 -5.63
C ASN A 407 -7.36 11.15 -4.34
N HIS A 408 -7.44 11.77 -3.16
CA HIS A 408 -7.16 11.12 -1.89
C HIS A 408 -8.44 10.93 -1.08
N ILE A 409 -8.70 9.69 -0.62
CA ILE A 409 -9.96 9.30 0.02
C ILE A 409 -10.05 9.79 1.48
N LYS A 410 -8.91 9.95 2.18
CA LYS A 410 -8.78 10.55 3.52
C LYS A 410 -7.40 11.20 3.70
N PRO A 411 -7.11 12.33 3.04
CA PRO A 411 -5.81 13.00 3.19
C PRO A 411 -5.63 13.50 4.62
N ILE A 412 -4.38 13.50 5.11
CA ILE A 412 -4.01 14.17 6.35
C ILE A 412 -3.48 15.56 5.98
N ILE A 413 -4.12 16.61 6.49
CA ILE A 413 -3.78 18.00 6.18
C ILE A 413 -3.39 18.70 7.49
N LEU A 414 -2.15 19.19 7.54
CA LEU A 414 -1.54 19.83 8.70
C LEU A 414 -1.38 21.33 8.44
N ILE A 415 -2.30 22.12 8.98
CA ILE A 415 -2.34 23.59 8.83
C ILE A 415 -1.51 24.23 9.93
N GLN A 416 -0.65 25.17 9.55
CA GLN A 416 0.29 25.80 10.44
C GLN A 416 -0.03 27.27 10.64
N ASP A 417 -0.27 27.60 11.90
CA ASP A 417 -0.16 28.92 12.50
C ASP A 417 -1.29 29.91 12.18
N PHE A 418 -1.24 31.04 12.89
CA PHE A 418 -2.29 32.07 12.94
C PHE A 418 -2.65 32.74 11.61
N HIS A 419 -1.84 32.57 10.58
CA HIS A 419 -2.13 33.14 9.26
C HIS A 419 -3.22 32.35 8.52
N LEU A 420 -3.54 31.12 8.93
CA LEU A 420 -4.40 30.20 8.19
C LEU A 420 -5.59 29.72 9.03
N SER A 421 -6.08 30.57 9.94
CA SER A 421 -7.09 30.20 10.93
C SER A 421 -8.43 29.75 10.33
N LEU A 422 -8.76 30.21 9.10
CA LEU A 422 -10.05 29.91 8.46
C LEU A 422 -10.00 28.65 7.58
N VAL A 423 -8.80 28.21 7.22
CA VAL A 423 -8.59 27.16 6.22
C VAL A 423 -9.27 25.85 6.62
N SER A 424 -9.23 25.46 7.90
CA SER A 424 -9.75 24.15 8.33
C SER A 424 -11.24 24.02 8.00
N ARG A 425 -12.08 25.00 8.37
CA ARG A 425 -13.51 25.00 8.03
C ARG A 425 -13.73 25.09 6.52
N MET A 426 -13.03 25.97 5.82
CA MET A 426 -13.16 26.14 4.37
C MET A 426 -12.86 24.85 3.60
N VAL A 427 -11.86 24.07 4.04
CA VAL A 427 -11.53 22.76 3.46
C VAL A 427 -12.56 21.71 3.87
N LYS A 428 -12.96 21.65 5.15
CA LYS A 428 -13.92 20.65 5.64
C LYS A 428 -15.28 20.76 4.93
N ASN A 429 -15.73 21.97 4.61
CA ASN A 429 -16.97 22.21 3.85
C ASN A 429 -16.92 21.60 2.44
N GLN A 430 -15.75 21.57 1.79
CA GLN A 430 -15.58 21.02 0.43
C GLN A 430 -15.14 19.55 0.44
N LYS A 431 -14.44 19.11 1.49
CA LYS A 431 -13.90 17.76 1.64
C LYS A 431 -14.12 17.24 3.08
N PRO A 432 -15.34 16.82 3.43
CA PRO A 432 -15.68 16.40 4.80
C PRO A 432 -14.85 15.24 5.33
N ASN A 433 -14.40 14.34 4.45
CA ASN A 433 -13.61 13.15 4.79
C ASN A 433 -12.12 13.44 5.05
N ALA A 434 -11.67 14.69 4.88
CA ALA A 434 -10.28 15.06 5.15
C ALA A 434 -10.01 15.09 6.66
N ILE A 435 -8.86 14.57 7.09
CA ILE A 435 -8.40 14.67 8.48
C ILE A 435 -7.53 15.92 8.57
N LEU A 436 -7.97 16.91 9.34
CA LEU A 436 -7.42 18.24 9.45
C LEU A 436 -6.87 18.46 10.85
N ALA A 437 -5.63 18.89 10.95
CA ALA A 437 -5.08 19.42 12.19
C ALA A 437 -4.60 20.85 11.95
N ILE A 438 -4.88 21.74 12.90
CA ILE A 438 -4.26 23.06 12.95
C ILE A 438 -3.34 23.14 14.16
N PHE A 439 -2.12 23.60 13.97
CA PHE A 439 -1.18 23.84 15.06
C PHE A 439 -0.87 25.34 15.18
N TRP A 440 -1.13 25.91 16.35
CA TRP A 440 -0.98 27.34 16.65
C TRP A 440 0.37 27.61 17.34
N HIS A 441 1.31 28.28 16.66
CA HIS A 441 2.70 28.41 17.12
C HIS A 441 2.95 29.64 18.00
N ILE A 442 2.03 30.60 18.01
CA ILE A 442 2.09 31.76 18.88
C ILE A 442 1.31 31.49 20.19
N PRO A 443 1.37 32.36 21.20
CA PRO A 443 0.50 32.20 22.36
C PRO A 443 -0.98 32.27 21.98
N TRP A 444 -1.84 31.63 22.77
CA TRP A 444 -3.27 31.90 22.74
C TRP A 444 -3.64 32.80 23.94
N PRO A 445 -4.20 33.99 23.70
CA PRO A 445 -4.50 34.95 24.77
C PRO A 445 -5.69 34.50 25.62
N ASN A 446 -5.92 35.15 26.76
CA ASN A 446 -7.14 34.91 27.54
C ASN A 446 -8.40 35.37 26.77
N PRO A 447 -9.60 34.87 27.13
CA PRO A 447 -10.83 35.19 26.41
C PRO A 447 -11.13 36.70 26.32
N GLU A 448 -10.87 37.45 27.39
CA GLU A 448 -11.10 38.90 27.43
C GLU A 448 -10.24 39.62 26.38
N SER A 449 -8.96 39.28 26.29
CA SER A 449 -8.04 39.87 25.31
C SER A 449 -8.44 39.47 23.89
N PHE A 450 -8.83 38.21 23.66
CA PHE A 450 -9.26 37.77 22.32
C PHE A 450 -10.56 38.44 21.87
N SER A 451 -11.46 38.76 22.83
CA SER A 451 -12.79 39.31 22.57
C SER A 451 -12.81 40.65 21.81
N ILE A 452 -11.68 41.37 21.76
CA ILE A 452 -11.53 42.65 21.06
C ILE A 452 -11.43 42.49 19.54
N CYS A 453 -11.16 41.29 19.02
CA CYS A 453 -11.10 41.04 17.59
C CYS A 453 -12.52 41.09 16.98
N PRO A 454 -12.78 41.95 15.98
CA PRO A 454 -14.12 42.06 15.39
C PRO A 454 -14.61 40.76 14.73
N TRP A 455 -13.69 39.95 14.18
CA TRP A 455 -13.97 38.70 13.46
C TRP A 455 -13.63 37.45 14.27
N LYS A 456 -13.70 37.56 15.60
CA LYS A 456 -13.39 36.46 16.53
C LYS A 456 -14.23 35.22 16.26
N LYS A 457 -15.51 35.36 15.91
CA LYS A 457 -16.41 34.22 15.68
C LYS A 457 -16.00 33.42 14.45
N GLU A 458 -15.64 34.12 13.37
CA GLU A 458 -15.19 33.56 12.11
C GLU A 458 -13.84 32.85 12.28
N ILE A 459 -12.91 33.43 13.03
CA ILE A 459 -11.62 32.80 13.36
C ILE A 459 -11.83 31.51 14.16
N LEU A 460 -12.63 31.56 15.23
CA LEU A 460 -12.90 30.40 16.07
C LEU A 460 -13.62 29.30 15.29
N ASP A 461 -14.66 29.64 14.51
CA ASP A 461 -15.37 28.67 13.67
C ASP A 461 -14.45 28.05 12.61
N GLY A 462 -13.59 28.87 12.03
CA GLY A 462 -12.51 28.48 11.12
C GLY A 462 -11.62 27.40 11.71
N MET A 463 -11.12 27.62 12.94
CA MET A 463 -10.25 26.68 13.66
C MET A 463 -11.00 25.40 14.04
N LEU A 464 -12.26 25.51 14.49
CA LEU A 464 -13.15 24.39 14.81
C LEU A 464 -13.57 23.55 13.58
N GLY A 465 -13.06 23.85 12.39
CA GLY A 465 -13.11 22.94 11.25
C GLY A 465 -12.05 21.84 11.29
N ALA A 466 -11.05 21.94 12.17
CA ALA A 466 -10.02 20.92 12.35
C ALA A 466 -10.50 19.79 13.29
N ASP A 467 -10.07 18.56 13.04
CA ASP A 467 -10.29 17.43 13.95
C ASP A 467 -9.37 17.52 15.18
N LEU A 468 -8.17 18.09 15.00
CA LEU A 468 -7.20 18.37 16.07
C LEU A 468 -6.75 19.84 16.04
N ILE A 469 -6.79 20.49 17.20
CA ILE A 469 -6.26 21.83 17.43
C ILE A 469 -5.11 21.71 18.45
N GLY A 470 -3.90 21.96 17.96
CA GLY A 470 -2.68 21.86 18.76
C GLY A 470 -2.16 23.22 19.21
N PHE A 471 -1.72 23.29 20.47
CA PHE A 471 -1.03 24.46 21.03
C PHE A 471 0.28 24.07 21.70
N HIS A 472 1.14 25.01 22.05
CA HIS A 472 2.38 24.70 22.77
C HIS A 472 2.21 24.28 24.23
N THR A 473 1.24 24.88 24.95
CA THR A 473 1.10 24.71 26.39
C THR A 473 -0.34 24.39 26.77
N GLN A 474 -0.53 23.71 27.90
CA GLN A 474 -1.87 23.43 28.45
C GLN A 474 -2.65 24.72 28.74
N LEU A 475 -1.98 25.78 29.18
CA LEU A 475 -2.62 27.07 29.42
C LEU A 475 -3.26 27.64 28.14
N HIS A 476 -2.60 27.52 26.99
CA HIS A 476 -3.16 27.96 25.72
C HIS A 476 -4.38 27.13 25.32
N CYS A 477 -4.37 25.81 25.59
CA CYS A 477 -5.53 24.94 25.38
C CYS A 477 -6.73 25.37 26.24
N ASN A 478 -6.50 25.63 27.52
CA ASN A 478 -7.55 26.07 28.46
C ASN A 478 -8.15 27.40 27.98
N ASN A 479 -7.30 28.40 27.71
CA ASN A 479 -7.74 29.70 27.22
C ASN A 479 -8.54 29.59 25.92
N PHE A 480 -8.13 28.72 24.98
CA PHE A 480 -8.85 28.51 23.73
C PHE A 480 -10.26 27.96 23.96
N ILE A 481 -10.38 26.91 24.78
CA ILE A 481 -11.68 26.31 25.12
C ILE A 481 -12.58 27.34 25.79
N GLU A 482 -12.07 28.09 26.76
CA GLU A 482 -12.83 29.16 27.42
C GLU A 482 -13.24 30.26 26.44
N THR A 483 -12.37 30.63 25.50
CA THR A 483 -12.68 31.63 24.46
C THR A 483 -13.83 31.13 23.58
N VAL A 484 -13.78 29.87 23.14
CA VAL A 484 -14.86 29.25 22.36
C VAL A 484 -16.16 29.22 23.15
N GLY A 485 -16.13 28.80 24.41
CA GLY A 485 -17.33 28.71 25.26
C GLY A 485 -18.03 30.03 25.53
N ARG A 486 -17.30 31.15 25.45
CA ARG A 486 -17.87 32.50 25.61
C ARG A 486 -18.40 33.10 24.30
N GLU A 487 -17.77 32.77 23.18
CA GLU A 487 -18.00 33.48 21.91
C GLU A 487 -18.85 32.70 20.90
N LEU A 488 -18.92 31.37 21.04
CA LEU A 488 -19.64 30.47 20.11
C LEU A 488 -20.53 29.47 20.85
N GLU A 489 -21.71 29.22 20.27
CA GLU A 489 -22.57 28.11 20.68
C GLU A 489 -21.89 26.78 20.32
N SER A 490 -21.45 26.04 21.33
CA SER A 490 -20.76 24.76 21.16
C SER A 490 -20.91 23.89 22.42
N LEU A 491 -20.81 22.58 22.26
CA LEU A 491 -20.78 21.64 23.39
C LEU A 491 -19.33 21.37 23.76
N ILE A 492 -18.94 21.74 24.97
CA ILE A 492 -17.57 21.60 25.47
C ILE A 492 -17.51 20.48 26.49
N ASP A 493 -16.61 19.53 26.27
CA ASP A 493 -16.20 18.52 27.24
C ASP A 493 -14.81 18.88 27.75
N PHE A 494 -14.75 19.36 28.99
CA PHE A 494 -13.52 19.77 29.67
C PHE A 494 -12.66 18.59 30.13
N GLU A 495 -13.23 17.39 30.30
CA GLU A 495 -12.45 16.21 30.70
C GLU A 495 -11.67 15.66 29.51
N ARG A 496 -12.30 15.61 28.33
CA ARG A 496 -11.70 15.11 27.09
C ARG A 496 -11.00 16.19 26.28
N PHE A 497 -11.15 17.46 26.66
CA PHE A 497 -10.71 18.62 25.89
C PHE A 497 -11.25 18.60 24.45
N THR A 498 -12.55 18.34 24.31
CA THR A 498 -13.22 18.30 23.00
C THR A 498 -14.31 19.34 22.89
N ILE A 499 -14.44 19.92 21.70
CA ILE A 499 -15.47 20.91 21.37
C ILE A 499 -16.29 20.36 20.21
N THR A 500 -17.60 20.25 20.38
CA THR A 500 -18.53 19.82 19.32
C THR A 500 -19.31 21.01 18.80
N ARG A 501 -19.25 21.22 17.48
CA ARG A 501 -20.01 22.26 16.77
C ARG A 501 -20.41 21.75 15.39
N ASN A 502 -21.68 21.91 15.01
CA ASN A 502 -22.23 21.45 13.73
C ASN A 502 -21.94 19.97 13.44
N ASN A 503 -22.14 19.10 14.44
CA ASN A 503 -21.83 17.66 14.41
C ASN A 503 -20.36 17.31 14.11
N HIS A 504 -19.45 18.29 14.20
CA HIS A 504 -18.01 18.10 14.06
C HIS A 504 -17.35 18.23 15.43
N VAL A 505 -16.49 17.26 15.78
CA VAL A 505 -15.76 17.24 17.05
C VAL A 505 -14.33 17.67 16.81
N SER A 506 -13.89 18.72 17.49
CA SER A 506 -12.50 19.17 17.52
C SER A 506 -11.85 18.78 18.85
N GLN A 507 -10.76 18.02 18.82
CA GLN A 507 -9.95 17.75 20.00
C GLN A 507 -8.90 18.85 20.18
N VAL A 508 -8.69 19.31 21.41
CA VAL A 508 -7.70 20.34 21.76
C VAL A 508 -6.60 19.72 22.61
N LYS A 509 -5.32 19.87 22.25
CA LYS A 509 -4.21 19.23 22.98
C LYS A 509 -2.90 20.02 22.93
N PRO A 510 -2.09 20.02 24.01
CA PRO A 510 -0.77 20.64 23.96
C PRO A 510 0.27 19.72 23.32
N PHE A 511 1.11 20.29 22.45
CA PHE A 511 2.33 19.70 21.91
C PHE A 511 3.46 20.75 21.94
N PRO A 512 4.36 20.70 22.93
CA PRO A 512 5.46 21.65 23.02
C PRO A 512 6.46 21.41 21.89
N ILE A 513 6.56 22.36 20.96
CA ILE A 513 7.51 22.24 19.84
C ILE A 513 8.94 22.37 20.36
N SER A 514 9.87 21.75 19.64
CA SER A 514 11.27 21.74 20.02
C SER A 514 12.15 21.78 18.78
N ILE A 515 13.45 21.63 18.97
CA ILE A 515 14.45 21.61 17.90
C ILE A 515 14.89 20.20 17.57
N ALA A 516 15.51 20.03 16.40
CA ALA A 516 16.26 18.81 16.11
C ALA A 516 17.50 18.77 17.03
N PHE A 517 17.49 17.86 18.00
CA PHE A 517 18.64 17.67 18.87
C PHE A 517 19.69 16.84 18.14
N GLN A 518 20.70 17.50 17.60
CA GLN A 518 21.88 16.83 17.07
C GLN A 518 22.87 16.67 18.24
N ASN A 519 23.39 15.46 18.46
CA ASN A 519 24.40 15.17 19.49
C ASN A 519 25.73 15.85 19.16
N GLY A 520 25.78 17.18 19.26
CA GLY A 520 26.77 17.96 18.52
C GLY A 520 26.50 17.83 17.02
N TYR A 521 26.82 18.87 16.27
CA TYR A 521 26.92 18.74 14.83
C TYR A 521 27.87 17.58 14.48
N GLY A 522 27.44 16.71 13.56
CA GLY A 522 28.37 15.84 12.85
C GLY A 522 29.45 16.70 12.19
N ASP A 523 30.70 16.29 12.32
CA ASP A 523 31.86 16.76 11.56
C ASP A 523 32.32 18.23 11.67
N PHE A 524 31.74 19.08 12.52
CA PHE A 524 32.55 20.18 13.06
C PHE A 524 33.55 19.57 14.02
N LYS A 525 34.72 19.20 13.49
CA LYS A 525 35.90 18.84 14.28
C LYS A 525 35.96 19.83 15.44
N THR A 526 35.73 19.31 16.64
CA THR A 526 35.76 20.02 17.94
C THR A 526 37.07 20.78 18.18
N THR A 527 38.03 20.65 17.27
CA THR A 527 39.37 21.21 17.28
C THR A 527 39.47 22.67 16.81
N ASP A 528 38.54 23.24 16.03
CA ASP A 528 38.69 24.63 15.50
C ASP A 528 37.75 25.69 16.14
N TYR A 529 36.76 25.28 16.94
CA TYR A 529 35.76 26.20 17.48
C TYR A 529 36.36 27.34 18.35
N LYS A 530 37.39 27.06 19.16
CA LYS A 530 38.04 28.11 19.97
C LYS A 530 38.69 29.18 19.09
N HIS A 531 39.36 28.76 18.02
CA HIS A 531 40.01 29.67 17.09
C HIS A 531 38.99 30.50 16.31
N GLU A 532 37.88 29.89 15.88
CA GLU A 532 36.76 30.60 15.26
C GLU A 532 36.12 31.62 16.22
N ALA A 533 35.91 31.26 17.48
CA ALA A 533 35.39 32.17 18.50
C ALA A 533 36.35 33.33 18.79
N GLU A 534 37.65 33.06 18.93
CA GLU A 534 38.68 34.11 19.10
C GLU A 534 38.73 35.05 17.90
N LYS A 535 38.67 34.51 16.68
CA LYS A 535 38.62 35.29 15.44
C LYS A 535 37.36 36.14 15.37
N LEU A 536 36.20 35.59 15.73
CA LEU A 536 34.93 36.30 15.78
C LEU A 536 34.98 37.47 16.77
N LEU A 537 35.43 37.22 18.02
CA LEU A 537 35.56 38.26 19.04
C LEU A 537 36.56 39.33 18.60
N LYS A 538 37.69 38.96 18.01
CA LYS A 538 38.68 39.90 17.45
C LYS A 538 38.08 40.77 16.35
N ASN A 539 37.31 40.18 15.43
CA ASN A 539 36.64 40.91 14.35
C ASN A 539 35.57 41.89 14.89
N LEU A 540 34.92 41.55 16.00
CA LEU A 540 33.97 42.41 16.69
C LEU A 540 34.64 43.42 17.64
N GLY A 541 35.97 43.38 17.78
CA GLY A 541 36.70 44.25 18.71
C GLY A 541 36.49 43.94 20.19
N ILE A 542 35.97 42.75 20.52
CA ILE A 542 35.62 42.34 21.88
C ILE A 542 36.82 41.65 22.54
N LYS A 543 37.23 42.16 23.72
CA LYS A 543 38.35 41.62 24.52
C LYS A 543 37.97 41.32 25.97
N THR A 544 36.67 41.31 26.27
CA THR A 544 36.13 41.18 27.62
C THR A 544 36.19 39.74 28.12
N LYS A 545 36.29 39.57 29.44
CA LYS A 545 36.35 38.26 30.10
C LYS A 545 35.05 37.47 29.95
N TYR A 546 33.91 38.17 29.99
CA TYR A 546 32.58 37.59 29.94
C TYR A 546 31.83 38.06 28.71
N ILE A 547 31.10 37.14 28.09
CA ILE A 547 30.23 37.39 26.94
C ILE A 547 28.78 37.11 27.34
N GLY A 548 27.93 38.12 27.22
CA GLY A 548 26.48 37.95 27.26
C GLY A 548 25.91 37.87 25.84
N LEU A 549 24.82 37.13 25.64
CA LEU A 549 24.19 36.98 24.34
C LEU A 549 22.67 37.10 24.43
N GLY A 550 22.10 37.81 23.45
CA GLY A 550 20.69 37.77 23.11
C GLY A 550 20.53 37.52 21.62
N VAL A 551 19.67 36.60 21.22
CA VAL A 551 19.40 36.28 19.81
C VAL A 551 17.91 36.35 19.57
N ASP A 552 17.48 37.36 18.82
CA ASP A 552 16.06 37.58 18.57
C ASP A 552 15.84 38.17 17.17
N ARG A 553 14.62 37.98 16.65
CA ARG A 553 14.11 38.90 15.62
C ARG A 553 13.89 40.26 16.28
N LEU A 554 14.11 41.34 15.52
CA LEU A 554 13.73 42.69 15.95
C LEU A 554 12.20 42.80 15.96
N ASP A 555 11.61 42.32 17.04
CA ASP A 555 10.18 42.14 17.27
C ASP A 555 9.88 42.56 18.71
N TYR A 556 8.89 43.42 18.89
CA TYR A 556 8.56 44.03 20.18
C TYR A 556 8.16 43.00 21.26
N THR A 557 7.77 41.79 20.86
CA THR A 557 7.45 40.69 21.78
C THR A 557 8.68 40.13 22.50
N LYS A 558 9.90 40.41 22.02
CA LYS A 558 11.14 39.77 22.47
C LYS A 558 11.78 40.40 23.70
N GLY A 559 11.20 41.50 24.20
CA GLY A 559 11.65 42.15 25.42
C GLY A 559 13.09 42.66 25.32
N ILE A 560 13.49 43.14 24.12
CA ILE A 560 14.87 43.61 23.88
C ILE A 560 15.12 44.90 24.64
N LEU A 561 14.17 45.84 24.66
CA LEU A 561 14.31 47.10 25.40
C LEU A 561 14.41 46.85 26.91
N GLU A 562 13.60 45.94 27.45
CA GLU A 562 13.63 45.51 28.85
C GLU A 562 14.97 44.85 29.19
N ARG A 563 15.52 44.05 28.26
CA ARG A 563 16.86 43.46 28.40
C ARG A 563 17.95 44.51 28.45
N LEU A 564 17.92 45.48 27.53
CA LEU A 564 18.87 46.59 27.51
C LEU A 564 18.80 47.38 28.83
N LYS A 565 17.58 47.60 29.34
CA LYS A 565 17.38 48.25 30.63
C LYS A 565 17.96 47.46 31.80
N ALA A 566 17.76 46.14 31.83
CA ALA A 566 18.35 45.28 32.84
C ALA A 566 19.89 45.27 32.79
N ILE A 567 20.48 45.33 31.58
CA ILE A 567 21.93 45.44 31.40
C ILE A 567 22.45 46.78 31.92
N GLU A 568 21.74 47.88 31.68
CA GLU A 568 22.07 49.18 32.27
C GLU A 568 22.05 49.12 33.80
N ILE A 569 20.98 48.58 34.40
CA ILE A 569 20.86 48.41 35.86
C ILE A 569 22.01 47.55 36.39
N PHE A 570 22.34 46.45 35.70
CA PHE A 570 23.45 45.57 36.05
C PHE A 570 24.79 46.32 36.10
N PHE A 571 25.11 47.14 35.09
CA PHE A 571 26.35 47.91 35.08
C PHE A 571 26.37 49.04 36.12
N ILE A 572 25.21 49.61 36.48
CA ILE A 572 25.10 50.58 37.59
C ILE A 572 25.41 49.89 38.93
N LYS A 573 24.75 48.76 39.21
CA LYS A 573 24.82 48.06 40.49
C LYS A 573 26.11 47.27 40.70
N TYR A 574 26.70 46.76 39.62
CA TYR A 574 27.91 45.93 39.66
C TYR A 574 29.03 46.53 38.79
N PRO A 575 29.61 47.67 39.20
CA PRO A 575 30.60 48.38 38.39
C PRO A 575 31.88 47.57 38.10
N SER A 576 32.20 46.52 38.87
CA SER A 576 33.34 45.62 38.61
C SER A 576 33.25 44.85 37.28
N TYR A 577 32.05 44.75 36.68
CA TYR A 577 31.88 44.11 35.37
C TYR A 577 32.05 45.08 34.19
N ARG A 578 32.17 46.40 34.43
CA ARG A 578 32.44 47.38 33.38
C ARG A 578 33.84 47.12 32.80
N GLY A 579 33.94 47.01 31.48
CA GLY A 579 35.17 46.57 30.80
C GLY A 579 35.46 45.05 30.89
N ASN A 580 34.68 44.29 31.65
CA ASN A 580 34.85 42.84 31.82
C ASN A 580 33.73 42.01 31.19
N LEU A 581 32.55 42.61 30.94
CA LEU A 581 31.43 42.00 30.22
C LEU A 581 31.13 42.80 28.95
N THR A 582 30.95 42.12 27.81
CA THR A 582 30.29 42.68 26.63
C THR A 582 29.04 41.87 26.32
N PHE A 583 27.93 42.55 26.08
CA PHE A 583 26.68 41.93 25.67
C PHE A 583 26.52 42.02 24.14
N ILE A 584 26.35 40.89 23.47
CA ILE A 584 26.10 40.81 22.03
C ILE A 584 24.60 40.63 21.83
N GLN A 585 23.95 41.58 21.16
CA GLN A 585 22.56 41.44 20.72
C GLN A 585 22.54 41.15 19.23
N ILE A 586 22.16 39.94 18.85
CA ILE A 586 21.84 39.61 17.47
C ILE A 586 20.37 39.97 17.23
N GLY A 587 20.14 40.90 16.30
CA GLY A 587 18.81 41.41 15.94
C GLY A 587 18.51 41.17 14.47
N ALA A 588 17.90 40.04 14.15
CA ALA A 588 17.52 39.74 12.77
C ALA A 588 16.38 40.68 12.30
N PRO A 589 16.54 41.43 11.19
CA PRO A 589 15.46 42.25 10.65
C PRO A 589 14.21 41.42 10.36
N SER A 590 13.04 41.97 10.67
CA SER A 590 11.76 41.26 10.54
C SER A 590 10.64 42.25 10.21
N ARG A 591 9.82 41.92 9.20
CA ARG A 591 8.59 42.67 8.87
C ARG A 591 8.82 44.18 8.70
N THR A 592 9.86 44.55 7.94
CA THR A 592 10.31 45.95 7.78
C THR A 592 9.28 46.87 7.15
N GLU A 593 8.29 46.34 6.44
CA GLU A 593 7.19 47.13 5.86
C GLU A 593 6.18 47.61 6.92
N VAL A 594 6.12 46.94 8.07
CA VAL A 594 5.21 47.29 9.16
C VAL A 594 5.81 48.41 10.02
N LEU A 595 5.07 49.51 10.17
CA LEU A 595 5.54 50.73 10.85
C LEU A 595 6.07 50.44 12.26
N LYS A 596 5.32 49.68 13.07
CA LYS A 596 5.69 49.35 14.46
C LYS A 596 7.02 48.60 14.58
N TYR A 597 7.39 47.78 13.59
CA TYR A 597 8.68 47.07 13.59
C TYR A 597 9.84 48.01 13.23
N ARG A 598 9.61 48.99 12.35
CA ARG A 598 10.60 50.03 12.03
C ARG A 598 10.85 50.94 13.23
N GLU A 599 9.79 51.41 13.87
CA GLU A 599 9.87 52.22 15.11
C GLU A 599 10.64 51.46 16.19
N PHE A 600 10.24 50.22 16.47
CA PHE A 600 10.93 49.38 17.47
C PHE A 600 12.42 49.17 17.14
N THR A 601 12.77 48.96 15.88
CA THR A 601 14.17 48.84 15.45
C THR A 601 14.97 50.11 15.74
N GLN A 602 14.38 51.28 15.47
CA GLN A 602 15.00 52.57 15.75
C GLN A 602 15.16 52.80 17.26
N ASP A 603 14.17 52.42 18.06
CA ASP A 603 14.22 52.51 19.52
C ASP A 603 15.34 51.65 20.10
N VAL A 604 15.48 50.40 19.63
CA VAL A 604 16.59 49.51 20.03
C VAL A 604 17.94 50.13 19.67
N GLU A 605 18.11 50.64 18.45
CA GLU A 605 19.37 51.28 18.04
C GLU A 605 19.70 52.53 18.88
N LYS A 606 18.70 53.35 19.15
CA LYS A 606 18.83 54.55 19.99
C LYS A 606 19.24 54.17 21.41
N GLU A 607 18.62 53.14 21.97
CA GLU A 607 18.88 52.70 23.33
C GLU A 607 20.26 52.06 23.50
N VAL A 608 20.69 51.24 22.52
CA VAL A 608 22.06 50.70 22.48
C VAL A 608 23.08 51.84 22.44
N LYS A 609 22.89 52.84 21.57
CA LYS A 609 23.78 54.02 21.50
C LYS A 609 23.80 54.79 22.81
N ARG A 610 22.64 55.01 23.44
CA ARG A 610 22.51 55.70 24.73
C ARG A 610 23.30 54.98 25.83
N ILE A 611 23.12 53.67 25.97
CA ILE A 611 23.79 52.86 26.99
C ILE A 611 25.30 52.79 26.74
N ASN A 612 25.73 52.59 25.49
CA ASN A 612 27.16 52.58 25.15
C ASN A 612 27.83 53.92 25.44
N ASN A 613 27.15 55.04 25.21
CA ASN A 613 27.65 56.37 25.59
C ASN A 613 27.72 56.56 27.11
N LEU A 614 26.73 56.05 27.86
CA LEU A 614 26.67 56.16 29.31
C LEU A 614 27.84 55.45 30.01
N PHE A 615 28.24 54.27 29.53
CA PHE A 615 29.33 53.47 30.11
C PHE A 615 30.61 53.50 29.26
N LYS A 616 30.82 54.55 28.48
CA LYS A 616 31.93 54.63 27.52
C LYS A 616 33.29 54.50 28.23
N ILE A 617 34.05 53.46 27.87
CA ILE A 617 35.46 53.28 28.25
C ILE A 617 36.28 53.08 26.97
N ARG A 618 37.53 53.56 26.95
CA ARG A 618 38.40 53.45 25.78
C ARG A 618 38.57 51.97 25.39
N GLY A 619 38.20 51.62 24.16
CA GLY A 619 38.37 50.27 23.61
C GLY A 619 37.37 49.23 24.13
N TRP A 620 36.28 49.65 24.78
CA TRP A 620 35.21 48.76 25.24
C TRP A 620 33.84 49.34 24.88
N GLU A 621 33.01 48.50 24.25
CA GLU A 621 31.58 48.75 24.08
C GLU A 621 30.81 47.77 24.98
N PRO A 622 29.93 48.27 25.87
CA PRO A 622 29.08 47.42 26.70
C PRO A 622 28.15 46.53 25.88
N ILE A 623 27.60 47.04 24.77
CA ILE A 623 26.61 46.36 23.95
C ILE A 623 27.00 46.42 22.47
N VAL A 624 27.12 45.25 21.82
CA VAL A 624 27.37 45.12 20.39
C VAL A 624 26.10 44.63 19.71
N LEU A 625 25.46 45.49 18.90
CA LEU A 625 24.24 45.17 18.15
C LEU A 625 24.58 44.68 16.73
N LEU A 626 24.24 43.42 16.43
CA LEU A 626 24.41 42.81 15.12
C LEU A 626 23.07 42.73 14.39
N LYS A 627 22.77 43.73 13.55
CA LYS A 627 21.53 43.83 12.77
C LYS A 627 21.59 43.06 11.45
N LYS A 628 21.76 41.74 11.51
CA LYS A 628 21.76 40.88 10.32
C LYS A 628 21.22 39.47 10.63
N HIS A 629 20.75 38.79 9.59
CA HIS A 629 20.48 37.36 9.67
C HIS A 629 21.80 36.61 9.83
N HIS A 630 21.78 35.60 10.69
CA HIS A 630 22.87 34.65 10.84
C HIS A 630 22.35 33.25 10.54
N SER A 631 23.18 32.41 9.91
CA SER A 631 22.87 31.00 9.72
C SER A 631 22.89 30.25 11.06
N HIS A 632 22.30 29.06 11.09
CA HIS A 632 22.36 28.22 12.30
C HIS A 632 23.81 27.87 12.66
N GLU A 633 24.67 27.63 11.67
CA GLU A 633 26.09 27.37 11.86
C GLU A 633 26.83 28.57 12.48
N GLU A 634 26.54 29.79 12.02
CA GLU A 634 27.11 31.01 12.61
C GLU A 634 26.67 31.17 14.08
N LEU A 635 25.39 30.90 14.38
CA LEU A 635 24.84 31.01 15.74
C LEU A 635 25.43 29.99 16.71
N GLN A 636 25.80 28.79 16.25
CA GLN A 636 26.48 27.78 17.09
C GLN A 636 27.75 28.35 17.72
N THR A 637 28.51 29.15 16.96
CA THR A 637 29.73 29.78 17.47
C THR A 637 29.41 30.77 18.59
N PHE A 638 28.39 31.61 18.41
CA PHE A 638 27.93 32.53 19.45
C PHE A 638 27.45 31.79 20.70
N TYR A 639 26.65 30.74 20.56
CA TYR A 639 26.12 29.99 21.70
C TYR A 639 27.22 29.35 22.54
N LYS A 640 28.23 28.75 21.90
CA LYS A 640 29.33 28.08 22.60
C LYS A 640 30.25 29.04 23.37
N MET A 641 30.42 30.30 22.92
CA MET A 641 31.36 31.26 23.59
C MET A 641 30.70 32.04 24.71
N THR A 642 29.38 32.07 24.70
CA THR A 642 28.58 32.85 25.62
C THR A 642 28.71 32.35 27.05
N ASN A 643 28.87 33.24 28.02
CA ASN A 643 28.78 32.89 29.44
C ASN A 643 27.33 32.95 29.94
N VAL A 644 26.55 33.93 29.49
CA VAL A 644 25.16 34.11 29.88
C VAL A 644 24.27 34.43 28.68
N CYS A 645 23.27 33.60 28.43
CA CYS A 645 22.28 33.79 27.36
C CYS A 645 20.98 34.33 27.95
N LEU A 646 20.49 35.46 27.42
CA LEU A 646 19.29 36.13 27.89
C LEU A 646 18.16 35.96 26.88
N VAL A 647 17.10 35.25 27.29
CA VAL A 647 15.86 35.08 26.53
C VAL A 647 14.73 35.71 27.34
N THR A 648 14.50 37.00 27.12
CA THR A 648 13.64 37.87 27.96
C THR A 648 12.33 38.24 27.28
N SER A 649 11.75 37.36 26.46
CA SER A 649 10.52 37.67 25.72
C SER A 649 9.37 38.04 26.65
N LEU A 650 8.62 39.08 26.30
CA LEU A 650 7.47 39.57 27.06
C LEU A 650 6.30 38.59 26.98
N HIS A 651 6.17 37.90 25.85
CA HIS A 651 5.29 36.77 25.65
C HIS A 651 5.78 35.98 24.43
N ASP A 652 5.90 34.66 24.53
CA ASP A 652 6.38 33.82 23.43
C ASP A 652 5.75 32.43 23.51
N GLY A 653 5.26 31.92 22.37
CA GLY A 653 4.59 30.63 22.31
C GLY A 653 5.47 29.49 22.82
N MET A 654 6.76 29.53 22.49
CA MET A 654 7.76 28.57 22.97
C MET A 654 9.13 29.20 23.20
N ASN A 655 9.69 29.90 22.21
CA ASN A 655 11.10 30.32 22.13
C ASN A 655 12.11 29.16 21.90
N LEU A 656 12.50 28.96 20.64
CA LEU A 656 13.46 27.92 20.25
C LEU A 656 14.92 28.33 20.48
N VAL A 657 15.25 29.63 20.53
CA VAL A 657 16.61 30.12 20.81
C VAL A 657 17.10 29.61 22.17
N ALA A 658 16.22 29.59 23.18
CA ALA A 658 16.53 28.99 24.48
C ALA A 658 16.96 27.52 24.37
N LYS A 659 16.24 26.73 23.56
CA LYS A 659 16.54 25.31 23.34
C LYS A 659 17.80 25.12 22.48
N GLU A 660 18.02 25.97 21.49
CA GLU A 660 19.23 25.97 20.66
C GLU A 660 20.48 26.26 21.47
N PHE A 661 20.45 27.29 22.34
CA PHE A 661 21.54 27.58 23.27
C PHE A 661 21.85 26.36 24.13
N VAL A 662 20.84 25.78 24.80
CA VAL A 662 21.01 24.59 25.63
C VAL A 662 21.62 23.42 24.84
N ALA A 663 21.12 23.16 23.63
CA ALA A 663 21.61 22.09 22.77
C ALA A 663 23.04 22.33 22.23
N ALA A 664 23.46 23.58 22.06
CA ALA A 664 24.83 23.92 21.64
C ALA A 664 25.88 23.71 22.74
N ARG A 665 25.49 23.73 24.03
CA ARG A 665 26.41 23.60 25.18
C ARG A 665 26.80 22.16 25.53
N ASP A 666 27.41 21.46 24.60
CA ASP A 666 28.00 20.13 24.81
C ASP A 666 29.04 20.10 25.96
N ASP A 667 29.74 21.22 26.16
CA ASP A 667 30.63 21.48 27.30
C ASP A 667 29.93 21.61 28.66
N LYS A 668 28.60 21.67 28.66
CA LYS A 668 27.72 21.90 29.82
C LYS A 668 28.05 23.18 30.59
N LYS A 669 28.60 24.19 29.94
CA LYS A 669 28.91 25.49 30.55
C LYS A 669 27.90 26.55 30.13
N GLY A 670 27.99 27.71 30.77
CA GLY A 670 27.13 28.86 30.50
C GLY A 670 25.76 28.73 31.18
N VAL A 671 25.10 29.88 31.30
CA VAL A 671 23.84 29.99 32.05
C VAL A 671 22.76 30.58 31.15
N LEU A 672 21.57 29.98 31.17
CA LEU A 672 20.38 30.50 30.52
C LEU A 672 19.55 31.31 31.52
N ILE A 673 19.28 32.57 31.19
CA ILE A 673 18.27 33.40 31.86
C ILE A 673 17.05 33.43 30.94
N LEU A 674 15.89 33.00 31.46
CA LEU A 674 14.71 32.74 30.65
C LEU A 674 13.47 33.42 31.25
N SER A 675 12.72 34.13 30.40
CA SER A 675 11.46 34.74 30.79
C SER A 675 10.41 33.67 31.12
N GLN A 676 9.69 33.89 32.22
CA GLN A 676 8.53 33.07 32.63
C GLN A 676 7.37 33.10 31.62
N TYR A 677 7.35 34.08 30.70
CA TYR A 677 6.31 34.23 29.69
C TYR A 677 6.64 33.53 28.36
N THR A 678 7.65 32.65 28.37
CA THR A 678 7.96 31.76 27.25
C THR A 678 7.42 30.36 27.51
N GLY A 679 6.92 29.69 26.47
CA GLY A 679 6.55 28.27 26.58
C GLY A 679 7.73 27.39 27.03
N ALA A 680 8.97 27.71 26.62
CA ALA A 680 10.16 26.97 26.99
C ALA A 680 10.44 26.96 28.50
N SER A 681 9.99 27.99 29.24
CA SER A 681 10.14 28.02 30.71
C SER A 681 9.42 26.88 31.43
N ARG A 682 8.42 26.26 30.79
CA ARG A 682 7.70 25.10 31.34
C ARG A 682 8.53 23.81 31.30
N GLU A 683 9.45 23.72 30.34
CA GLU A 683 10.34 22.56 30.16
C GLU A 683 11.74 22.80 30.75
N LEU A 684 12.30 24.01 30.56
CA LEU A 684 13.66 24.38 30.97
C LEU A 684 13.71 24.95 32.39
N LYS A 685 13.25 24.17 33.38
CA LYS A 685 13.08 24.62 34.77
C LYS A 685 14.38 24.98 35.50
N ASP A 686 15.51 24.42 35.07
CA ASP A 686 16.83 24.69 35.66
C ASP A 686 17.49 25.99 35.17
N ALA A 687 16.87 26.69 34.20
CA ALA A 687 17.25 28.05 33.84
C ALA A 687 16.99 29.03 35.00
N ILE A 688 17.65 30.19 34.99
CA ILE A 688 17.28 31.27 35.90
C ILE A 688 16.03 31.95 35.34
N ILE A 689 14.87 31.60 35.91
CA ILE A 689 13.59 32.15 35.49
C ILE A 689 13.41 33.57 36.02
N VAL A 690 13.07 34.50 35.13
CA VAL A 690 12.87 35.91 35.45
C VAL A 690 11.53 36.44 34.95
N ASN A 691 11.02 37.45 35.62
CA ASN A 691 10.01 38.33 35.04
C ASN A 691 10.72 39.44 34.25
N PRO A 692 10.63 39.50 32.91
CA PRO A 692 11.33 40.50 32.11
C PRO A 692 10.91 41.95 32.41
N TYR A 693 9.73 42.16 33.00
CA TYR A 693 9.29 43.48 33.46
C TYR A 693 10.03 43.95 34.72
N ASN A 694 10.73 43.05 35.43
CA ASN A 694 11.54 43.38 36.58
C ASN A 694 13.02 43.48 36.18
N GLY A 695 13.44 44.70 35.82
CA GLY A 695 14.83 44.99 35.42
C GLY A 695 15.86 44.70 36.52
N GLU A 696 15.53 44.94 37.79
CA GLU A 696 16.39 44.62 38.95
C GLU A 696 16.58 43.11 39.14
N GLN A 697 15.50 42.34 39.04
CA GLN A 697 15.57 40.88 39.09
C GLN A 697 16.42 40.33 37.93
N THR A 698 16.23 40.87 36.72
CA THR A 698 17.01 40.45 35.56
C THR A 698 18.49 40.83 35.71
N ALA A 699 18.79 42.02 36.23
CA ALA A 699 20.17 42.42 36.55
C ALA A 699 20.80 41.51 37.62
N GLN A 700 20.05 41.16 38.67
CA GLN A 700 20.49 40.20 39.68
C GLN A 700 20.76 38.82 39.06
N ALA A 701 19.89 38.36 38.16
CA ALA A 701 20.07 37.10 37.46
C ALA A 701 21.35 37.08 36.61
N ILE A 702 21.70 38.20 35.94
CA ILE A 702 22.98 38.34 35.22
C ILE A 702 24.15 38.17 36.19
N LYS A 703 24.12 38.83 37.35
CA LYS A 703 25.17 38.69 38.38
C LYS A 703 25.31 37.25 38.85
N THR A 704 24.20 36.63 39.25
CA THR A 704 24.15 35.23 39.69
C THR A 704 24.69 34.28 38.61
N ALA A 705 24.33 34.51 37.35
CA ALA A 705 24.80 33.70 36.23
C ALA A 705 26.32 33.78 36.01
N LEU A 706 26.91 34.98 36.13
CA LEU A 706 28.34 35.19 35.92
C LEU A 706 29.20 34.69 37.09
N ASP A 707 28.65 34.67 38.30
CA ASP A 707 29.30 34.13 39.50
C ASP A 707 29.06 32.64 39.71
N MET A 708 28.17 32.03 38.95
CA MET A 708 27.75 30.65 39.18
C MET A 708 28.93 29.69 39.09
N GLU A 709 29.13 28.90 40.14
CA GLU A 709 30.21 27.92 40.20
C GLU A 709 30.11 26.90 39.04
N PRO A 710 31.24 26.46 38.45
CA PRO A 710 31.22 25.55 37.30
C PRO A 710 30.46 24.24 37.53
N GLY A 711 30.43 23.75 38.78
CA GLY A 711 29.66 22.55 39.15
C GLY A 711 28.14 22.77 39.02
N GLU A 712 27.63 23.91 39.45
CA GLU A 712 26.21 24.26 39.33
C GLU A 712 25.82 24.50 37.87
N GLN A 713 26.67 25.20 37.09
CA GLN A 713 26.45 25.38 35.65
C GLN A 713 26.28 24.03 34.94
N LYS A 714 27.21 23.09 35.19
CA LYS A 714 27.17 21.75 34.60
C LYS A 714 25.94 20.96 34.98
N LYS A 715 25.48 21.08 36.23
CA LYS A 715 24.27 20.42 36.72
C LYS A 715 23.03 20.95 36.00
N ARG A 716 22.83 22.27 36.02
CA ARG A 716 21.67 22.93 35.38
C ARG A 716 21.64 22.70 33.87
N MET A 717 22.76 22.94 33.20
CA MET A 717 22.88 22.75 31.76
C MET A 717 22.70 21.27 31.37
N GLY A 718 23.27 20.34 32.15
CA GLY A 718 23.09 18.91 31.96
C GLY A 718 21.62 18.48 32.01
N ALA A 719 20.88 18.94 33.03
CA ALA A 719 19.44 18.65 33.16
C ALA A 719 18.63 19.21 31.98
N MET A 720 18.83 20.48 31.63
CA MET A 720 18.14 21.09 30.49
C MET A 720 18.47 20.40 29.16
N ARG A 721 19.72 19.97 28.95
CA ARG A 721 20.11 19.23 27.74
C ARG A 721 19.39 17.90 27.61
N GLU A 722 19.25 17.14 28.69
CA GLU A 722 18.48 15.89 28.67
C GLU A 722 17.00 16.15 28.35
N VAL A 723 16.42 17.25 28.84
CA VAL A 723 15.07 17.65 28.44
C VAL A 723 15.00 17.92 26.93
N VAL A 724 15.84 18.80 26.38
CA VAL A 724 15.79 19.12 24.93
C VAL A 724 16.10 17.89 24.07
N LYS A 725 16.98 17.00 24.51
CA LYS A 725 17.32 15.75 23.82
C LYS A 725 16.14 14.79 23.74
N ASN A 726 15.42 14.60 24.84
CA ASN A 726 14.32 13.63 24.94
C ASN A 726 12.97 14.20 24.47
N PHE A 727 12.79 15.51 24.57
CA PHE A 727 11.63 16.27 24.11
C PHE A 727 12.03 17.15 22.91
N ASN A 728 12.51 16.49 21.86
CA ASN A 728 12.96 17.14 20.63
C ASN A 728 11.85 17.21 19.57
N VAL A 729 12.15 17.84 18.43
CA VAL A 729 11.16 18.05 17.38
C VAL A 729 10.58 16.75 16.81
N TYR A 730 11.39 15.70 16.72
CA TYR A 730 10.96 14.42 16.17
C TYR A 730 9.89 13.77 17.07
N ARG A 731 10.04 13.90 18.39
CA ARG A 731 9.03 13.48 19.34
C ARG A 731 7.73 14.28 19.18
N TRP A 732 7.83 15.61 19.10
CA TRP A 732 6.69 16.49 18.87
C TRP A 732 5.90 16.07 17.63
N SER A 733 6.60 15.79 16.52
CA SER A 733 5.99 15.30 15.28
C SER A 733 5.31 13.94 15.45
N ALA A 734 5.97 13.01 16.13
CA ALA A 734 5.44 11.67 16.37
C ALA A 734 4.14 11.74 17.20
N GLU A 735 4.14 12.51 18.30
CA GLU A 735 2.96 12.64 19.17
C GLU A 735 1.78 13.32 18.45
N LEU A 736 2.05 14.35 17.65
CA LEU A 736 1.05 15.04 16.85
C LEU A 736 0.44 14.10 15.80
N LEU A 737 1.28 13.42 15.01
CA LEU A 737 0.82 12.50 13.97
C LEU A 737 0.09 11.28 14.54
N LYS A 738 0.60 10.71 15.65
CA LYS A 738 -0.07 9.61 16.36
C LYS A 738 -1.48 10.01 16.77
N THR A 739 -1.61 11.15 17.46
CA THR A 739 -2.92 11.67 17.89
C THR A 739 -3.86 11.83 16.69
N ILE A 740 -3.39 12.42 15.59
CA ILE A 740 -4.21 12.61 14.37
C ILE A 740 -4.68 11.29 13.77
N THR A 741 -3.85 10.25 13.78
CA THR A 741 -4.21 8.96 13.19
C THR A 741 -5.14 8.12 14.07
N GLU A 742 -5.19 8.40 15.36
CA GLU A 742 -6.11 7.79 16.34
C GLU A 742 -7.51 8.41 16.28
N LEU A 743 -7.65 9.62 15.75
CA LEU A 743 -8.94 10.24 15.41
C LEU A 743 -9.55 9.48 14.20
N ASN A 744 -10.35 8.44 14.49
CA ASN A 744 -11.15 7.71 13.49
C ASN A 744 -12.64 7.77 13.80
#